data_AF-A0A8C4PJD3-F1
#
_entry.id   AF-A0A8C4PJD3-F1
#
_cell.length_a   1.000
_cell.length_b   1.000
_cell.length_c   1.000
_cell.angle_alpha   90.00
_cell.angle_beta   90.00
_cell.angle_gamma   90.00
#
_symmetry.space_group_name_H-M   'P 1'
#
loop_
_entity.id
_entity.type
_entity.pdbx_description
1 polymer ?
#
loop_
_entity_poly.entity_id
_entity_poly.type
_entity_poly.pdbx_seq_one_letter_code
_entity_poly.pdbx_strand_id
1 'polypeptide(L)'
;MGKTVHVGKKIRRMMRGLQTGEERAEQESMASTALNSAGNCLGPQQPPSAASSWGGGWGGPESVGKPEAKGQGSPRPPPGGNPFPPIKQLSASLLLPSRAMGRATLALSWAAAAILALQMVAAAERSPWTLRGRGDVFADLSAQELKAVRSFLWSQKELRLEPSRVLTIAKNSVFLIEMLLPKKQRVLKFLDKGERRPAREARAVIFFGAQEHPNITEFAVGPLPEPYYMRKLPSKRGHPASWASRPISAVEYVLLSHALRELTKPLHQFFLDTTGFSFKDCHTRCLTFTDVAPRGLASGQRRTWFILQRYVEGYFLHPTGLELLVDHGSTNAQDWTVEQVWYNGKFYQSPEELAQKYNDGEVAVAVLEDPLPKGKRGENIEEPPLFSSYKPHGDFPTPNTVHGPRLVQPQGPRYRLEGNTVLYGGWSFAFRLRSSSGLQVLNVNFGGERVAYEVSVQEAAALYGGHTPAGMQTKYTDVGWGLGSVSHELAPGIDCPETATFLDALHHYDADDPIHYPRALCLFEMPTGVPLRRHFDSNFNGGFNFYAGLQGQVLVLRTTSTVYNYDYIWDFIFYPNGVMEAKMHATGYVHATFYTPEGLRHGTRLHTHLLGNMHTHLVHYRVDLDVAGTKNSFQTLRMKLENITNPWSPRHRLVQPTLEQTRYSRERQAAFRFGRTLPEYLLFTSPKENRWGHRRSYRLQIHSMAHQVLPPGWHEERAVTWARYPLAVTKYREAELCSSSIYNQNDPWDPPVVFEKFLHNNENIENEDLVAWVTVGFLHIPHSEDIPNTATPGNSVGFLLRPFNFFPEDPSLASRDTVIVWPRDNGPNYVQRWIPEEDGDCLMPTPFSYNGTYRPV
;
A
#
# COMPACT_ATOMS: atom_id res chain seq x y z
N MET A 1 12.53 36.58 -52.46
CA MET A 1 13.77 36.94 -53.19
C MET A 1 14.94 36.77 -52.22
N GLY A 2 16.11 36.21 -52.55
CA GLY A 2 16.57 35.51 -53.77
C GLY A 2 18.11 35.47 -53.85
N LYS A 3 18.69 34.42 -54.47
CA LYS A 3 20.16 34.13 -54.63
C LYS A 3 20.83 33.61 -53.32
N THR A 4 21.32 32.36 -53.13
CA THR A 4 21.68 31.16 -53.96
C THR A 4 23.18 31.04 -54.31
N VAL A 5 23.69 29.77 -54.41
CA VAL A 5 25.08 29.32 -54.77
C VAL A 5 26.02 29.16 -53.54
N HIS A 6 26.72 28.04 -53.24
CA HIS A 6 26.74 26.67 -53.84
C HIS A 6 27.27 25.52 -52.91
N VAL A 7 27.17 24.29 -53.46
CA VAL A 7 27.91 23.00 -53.30
C VAL A 7 29.28 22.99 -52.57
N GLY A 8 29.74 21.92 -51.88
CA GLY A 8 29.14 20.58 -51.66
C GLY A 8 29.99 19.34 -52.07
N LYS A 9 31.06 19.02 -51.31
CA LYS A 9 31.89 17.78 -51.26
C LYS A 9 32.70 17.92 -49.95
N LYS A 10 33.12 16.93 -49.16
CA LYS A 10 33.37 15.47 -49.24
C LYS A 10 33.10 14.91 -47.81
N ILE A 11 32.93 13.63 -47.46
CA ILE A 11 33.05 12.34 -48.15
C ILE A 11 31.85 11.45 -47.72
N ARG A 12 31.26 10.67 -48.65
CA ARG A 12 30.45 9.46 -48.36
C ARG A 12 30.54 8.52 -49.58
N ARG A 13 31.60 7.72 -49.69
CA ARG A 13 31.69 6.54 -50.60
C ARG A 13 32.99 5.74 -50.42
N MET A 14 32.90 4.71 -49.59
CA MET A 14 33.43 3.36 -49.81
C MET A 14 32.46 2.40 -49.07
N MET A 15 32.60 1.08 -49.20
CA MET A 15 31.64 0.08 -48.72
C MET A 15 30.25 0.10 -49.40
N ARG A 16 30.21 -0.23 -50.69
CA ARG A 16 29.14 -1.07 -51.28
C ARG A 16 29.75 -1.91 -52.40
N GLY A 17 29.41 -3.21 -52.43
CA GLY A 17 29.70 -4.10 -53.55
C GLY A 17 30.93 -4.99 -53.36
N LEU A 18 30.74 -6.13 -52.68
CA LEU A 18 31.10 -7.46 -53.19
C LEU A 18 30.26 -8.48 -52.40
N GLN A 19 29.70 -9.48 -53.11
CA GLN A 19 28.73 -10.43 -52.55
C GLN A 19 28.89 -11.78 -53.24
N THR A 20 29.68 -12.66 -52.64
CA THR A 20 29.88 -14.10 -52.93
C THR A 20 30.87 -14.62 -51.88
N GLY A 21 30.75 -15.82 -51.31
CA GLY A 21 29.66 -16.78 -51.53
C GLY A 21 29.90 -18.17 -50.93
N GLU A 22 30.46 -18.28 -49.71
CA GLU A 22 30.73 -19.57 -49.05
C GLU A 22 30.66 -19.42 -47.52
N GLU A 23 29.54 -19.84 -46.91
CA GLU A 23 29.42 -20.17 -45.48
C GLU A 23 28.02 -20.78 -45.25
N ARG A 24 27.86 -22.08 -45.54
CA ARG A 24 26.59 -22.82 -45.38
C ARG A 24 26.81 -24.27 -44.93
N ALA A 25 27.71 -24.49 -43.97
CA ALA A 25 28.02 -25.83 -43.49
C ALA A 25 28.61 -25.91 -42.05
N GLU A 26 28.30 -24.98 -41.12
CA GLU A 26 28.80 -25.12 -39.73
C GLU A 26 27.92 -24.49 -38.62
N GLN A 27 26.59 -24.60 -38.73
CA GLN A 27 25.65 -24.14 -37.68
C GLN A 27 24.63 -25.18 -37.19
N GLU A 28 24.85 -26.46 -37.49
CA GLU A 28 23.98 -27.59 -37.10
C GLU A 28 24.73 -28.63 -36.23
N SER A 29 25.30 -28.21 -35.08
CA SER A 29 26.02 -29.14 -34.17
C SER A 29 25.96 -28.82 -32.66
N MET A 30 25.38 -27.69 -32.24
CA MET A 30 25.33 -27.29 -30.81
C MET A 30 23.90 -27.09 -30.24
N ALA A 31 22.88 -27.66 -30.89
CA ALA A 31 21.48 -27.59 -30.44
C ALA A 31 20.93 -28.93 -29.87
N SER A 32 21.79 -29.90 -29.55
CA SER A 32 21.39 -31.32 -29.37
C SER A 32 21.69 -31.93 -27.98
N THR A 33 21.86 -31.12 -26.92
CA THR A 33 22.10 -31.66 -25.56
C THR A 33 21.47 -30.85 -24.42
N ALA A 34 20.34 -30.18 -24.66
CA ALA A 34 19.65 -29.34 -23.68
C ALA A 34 18.10 -29.49 -23.68
N LEU A 35 17.59 -30.67 -24.04
CA LEU A 35 16.15 -30.96 -24.11
C LEU A 35 15.87 -32.37 -23.57
N ASN A 36 15.78 -32.52 -22.24
CA ASN A 36 15.26 -33.74 -21.60
C ASN A 36 14.83 -33.54 -20.12
N SER A 37 14.11 -32.45 -19.83
CA SER A 37 13.41 -32.25 -18.54
C SER A 37 12.35 -31.13 -18.67
N ALA A 38 11.40 -31.28 -19.58
CA ALA A 38 10.29 -30.36 -19.78
C ALA A 38 8.97 -31.13 -19.79
N GLY A 39 8.21 -31.05 -18.69
CA GLY A 39 6.88 -31.65 -18.58
C GLY A 39 5.86 -30.86 -19.41
N ASN A 40 5.36 -31.45 -20.50
CA ASN A 40 4.35 -30.82 -21.35
C ASN A 40 2.97 -30.83 -20.66
N CYS A 41 2.68 -29.79 -19.87
CA CYS A 41 1.32 -29.52 -19.36
C CYS A 41 0.40 -28.96 -20.48
N LEU A 42 0.16 -29.78 -21.52
CA LEU A 42 -0.84 -29.56 -22.56
C LEU A 42 -1.95 -30.63 -22.44
N GLY A 43 -3.15 -30.22 -22.07
CA GLY A 43 -4.31 -31.11 -21.97
C GLY A 43 -4.79 -31.62 -23.35
N PRO A 44 -5.18 -32.89 -23.49
CA PRO A 44 -5.63 -33.44 -24.77
C PRO A 44 -6.98 -32.88 -25.20
N GLN A 45 -7.08 -32.38 -26.43
CA GLN A 45 -8.37 -32.16 -27.08
C GLN A 45 -9.04 -33.50 -27.40
N GLN A 46 -10.35 -33.61 -27.17
CA GLN A 46 -11.13 -34.83 -27.46
C GLN A 46 -11.51 -34.94 -28.95
N PRO A 47 -11.22 -36.07 -29.61
CA PRO A 47 -12.02 -36.56 -30.74
C PRO A 47 -13.23 -37.39 -30.22
N PRO A 48 -14.27 -37.60 -31.06
CA PRO A 48 -15.56 -38.14 -30.61
C PRO A 48 -15.58 -39.66 -30.35
N SER A 49 -16.60 -40.09 -29.60
CA SER A 49 -16.82 -41.47 -29.15
C SER A 49 -17.20 -42.46 -30.26
N ALA A 50 -16.61 -43.66 -30.20
CA ALA A 50 -17.14 -44.89 -30.80
C ALA A 50 -16.93 -46.05 -29.80
N ALA A 51 -17.78 -47.09 -29.85
CA ALA A 51 -17.82 -48.15 -28.85
C ALA A 51 -17.93 -49.55 -29.45
N SER A 52 -17.30 -50.57 -28.84
CA SER A 52 -17.75 -51.97 -28.89
C SER A 52 -16.91 -52.97 -28.05
N SER A 53 -17.45 -53.40 -26.90
CA SER A 53 -17.60 -54.81 -26.40
C SER A 53 -16.43 -55.82 -26.26
N TRP A 54 -16.69 -56.85 -25.41
CA TRP A 54 -15.95 -58.12 -25.13
C TRP A 54 -14.70 -58.03 -24.20
N GLY A 55 -14.48 -58.91 -23.21
CA GLY A 55 -15.40 -59.90 -22.57
C GLY A 55 -14.74 -60.97 -21.66
N GLY A 56 -15.20 -61.13 -20.41
CA GLY A 56 -14.89 -62.26 -19.48
C GLY A 56 -13.54 -62.24 -18.75
N GLY A 57 -13.32 -62.91 -17.59
CA GLY A 57 -14.28 -63.50 -16.62
C GLY A 57 -13.71 -64.62 -15.71
N TRP A 58 -13.92 -64.54 -14.37
CA TRP A 58 -13.69 -65.56 -13.31
C TRP A 58 -12.22 -66.02 -13.07
N GLY A 59 -11.73 -66.46 -11.90
CA GLY A 59 -12.25 -66.62 -10.52
C GLY A 59 -11.10 -67.00 -9.54
N GLY A 60 -11.36 -67.23 -8.23
CA GLY A 60 -10.37 -67.72 -7.21
C GLY A 60 -10.90 -68.97 -6.46
N PRO A 61 -10.47 -69.33 -5.21
CA PRO A 61 -9.35 -68.85 -4.34
C PRO A 61 -8.56 -70.02 -3.64
N GLU A 62 -7.97 -69.80 -2.43
CA GLU A 62 -7.49 -70.79 -1.40
C GLU A 62 -6.17 -71.60 -1.64
N SER A 63 -5.40 -72.11 -0.65
CA SER A 63 -5.29 -71.86 0.83
C SER A 63 -3.98 -72.42 1.50
N VAL A 64 -3.64 -71.91 2.72
CA VAL A 64 -2.93 -72.53 3.90
C VAL A 64 -1.49 -73.15 3.85
N GLY A 65 -0.64 -72.80 4.86
CA GLY A 65 0.58 -73.58 5.26
C GLY A 65 1.51 -72.96 6.35
N LYS A 66 1.97 -73.74 7.36
CA LYS A 66 2.95 -73.47 8.48
C LYS A 66 3.48 -74.85 9.03
N PRO A 67 4.34 -75.07 10.09
CA PRO A 67 4.98 -74.18 11.13
C PRO A 67 6.46 -74.52 11.61
N GLU A 68 6.92 -73.91 12.74
CA GLU A 68 7.94 -74.34 13.78
C GLU A 68 9.49 -74.46 13.52
N ALA A 69 10.46 -74.43 14.49
CA ALA A 69 10.61 -73.80 15.86
C ALA A 69 12.03 -73.99 16.57
N LYS A 70 12.35 -73.16 17.62
CA LYS A 70 13.33 -73.29 18.77
C LYS A 70 14.89 -73.20 18.53
N GLY A 71 15.78 -72.82 19.48
CA GLY A 71 15.67 -72.14 20.82
C GLY A 71 16.89 -72.21 21.82
N GLN A 72 17.09 -71.19 22.69
CA GLN A 72 17.85 -71.09 24.02
C GLN A 72 19.41 -71.27 24.09
N GLY A 73 20.20 -70.88 25.13
CA GLY A 73 19.96 -70.36 26.52
C GLY A 73 21.21 -69.73 27.25
N SER A 74 21.23 -69.60 28.60
CA SER A 74 22.26 -68.86 29.44
C SER A 74 22.79 -69.65 30.68
N PRO A 75 23.74 -69.13 31.52
CA PRO A 75 23.37 -68.76 32.93
C PRO A 75 24.25 -67.70 33.70
N ARG A 76 23.94 -67.47 35.00
CA ARG A 76 24.68 -66.74 36.09
C ARG A 76 24.82 -67.67 37.36
N PRO A 77 25.00 -67.30 38.68
CA PRO A 77 25.03 -66.04 39.49
C PRO A 77 26.40 -65.89 40.24
N PRO A 78 26.61 -65.43 41.52
CA PRO A 78 25.90 -64.60 42.54
C PRO A 78 26.74 -63.32 42.91
N PRO A 79 26.77 -62.72 44.15
CA PRO A 79 25.86 -62.57 45.31
C PRO A 79 25.32 -61.10 45.44
N GLY A 80 24.76 -60.51 46.52
CA GLY A 80 24.37 -60.91 47.90
C GLY A 80 25.22 -60.26 49.02
N GLY A 81 24.71 -59.64 50.11
CA GLY A 81 23.33 -59.33 50.56
C GLY A 81 23.24 -58.74 52.00
N ASN A 82 22.03 -58.72 52.61
CA ASN A 82 21.66 -58.53 54.06
C ASN A 82 21.53 -57.09 54.68
N PRO A 83 20.76 -56.86 55.79
CA PRO A 83 19.33 -57.27 56.03
C PRO A 83 18.41 -56.30 56.88
N PHE A 84 17.07 -56.31 56.65
CA PHE A 84 15.86 -56.36 57.56
C PHE A 84 15.78 -55.80 59.03
N PRO A 85 14.58 -55.65 59.72
CA PRO A 85 13.14 -55.67 59.33
C PRO A 85 12.21 -54.50 59.94
N PRO A 86 11.10 -54.60 60.78
CA PRO A 86 9.86 -53.79 60.55
C PRO A 86 8.96 -53.32 61.78
N ILE A 87 7.68 -52.91 61.52
CA ILE A 87 6.41 -52.91 62.34
C ILE A 87 6.07 -51.79 63.37
N LYS A 88 4.87 -51.16 63.20
CA LYS A 88 3.78 -51.09 64.21
C LYS A 88 2.40 -50.67 63.64
N GLN A 89 1.32 -51.12 64.29
CA GLN A 89 -0.09 -50.78 64.01
C GLN A 89 -0.63 -49.76 65.03
N LEU A 90 -1.79 -49.15 64.75
CA LEU A 90 -2.81 -48.80 65.76
C LEU A 90 -4.21 -48.77 65.12
N SER A 91 -5.26 -48.81 65.96
CA SER A 91 -6.65 -49.02 65.52
C SER A 91 -7.65 -48.15 66.30
N ALA A 92 -8.81 -47.89 65.70
CA ALA A 92 -10.03 -47.39 66.35
C ALA A 92 -11.25 -47.82 65.49
N SER A 93 -12.43 -47.94 66.09
CA SER A 93 -13.62 -48.54 65.45
C SER A 93 -14.90 -47.78 65.74
N LEU A 94 -15.90 -47.96 64.86
CA LEU A 94 -17.35 -47.77 65.09
C LEU A 94 -17.85 -46.39 65.58
N LEU A 95 -18.71 -45.77 64.77
CA LEU A 95 -20.12 -45.54 65.14
C LEU A 95 -20.96 -45.11 63.92
N LEU A 96 -22.18 -45.65 63.83
CA LEU A 96 -23.26 -45.19 62.94
C LEU A 96 -24.40 -44.66 63.81
N PRO A 97 -25.11 -43.62 63.36
CA PRO A 97 -26.56 -43.76 63.37
C PRO A 97 -27.26 -43.34 62.08
N SER A 98 -28.23 -44.19 61.74
CA SER A 98 -29.40 -44.08 60.85
C SER A 98 -29.96 -42.72 60.41
N ARG A 99 -30.66 -42.76 59.25
CA ARG A 99 -31.70 -41.84 58.72
C ARG A 99 -31.16 -40.49 58.20
N ALA A 100 -31.05 -40.21 56.89
CA ALA A 100 -31.97 -40.33 55.74
C ALA A 100 -32.82 -39.06 55.47
N MET A 101 -32.29 -38.18 54.61
CA MET A 101 -33.00 -37.26 53.72
C MET A 101 -32.03 -36.79 52.60
N GLY A 102 -32.52 -36.34 51.44
CA GLY A 102 -31.73 -35.47 50.53
C GLY A 102 -30.76 -36.11 49.52
N ARG A 103 -30.93 -37.37 49.06
CA ARG A 103 -30.04 -37.93 48.00
C ARG A 103 -30.06 -37.16 46.67
N ALA A 104 -31.12 -36.40 46.37
CA ALA A 104 -31.25 -35.61 45.15
C ALA A 104 -30.40 -34.32 45.16
N THR A 105 -30.34 -33.60 46.29
CA THR A 105 -29.61 -32.32 46.38
C THR A 105 -28.10 -32.51 46.35
N LEU A 106 -27.58 -33.60 46.92
CA LEU A 106 -26.16 -33.96 46.81
C LEU A 106 -25.75 -34.34 45.38
N ALA A 107 -26.59 -35.08 44.65
CA ALA A 107 -26.31 -35.39 43.24
C ALA A 107 -26.25 -34.10 42.39
N LEU A 108 -27.18 -33.16 42.63
CA LEU A 108 -27.16 -31.84 42.00
C LEU A 108 -25.98 -30.98 42.43
N SER A 109 -25.56 -31.00 43.70
CA SER A 109 -24.39 -30.22 44.14
C SER A 109 -23.08 -30.76 43.58
N TRP A 110 -22.93 -32.09 43.47
CA TRP A 110 -21.76 -32.71 42.84
C TRP A 110 -21.77 -32.55 41.31
N ALA A 111 -22.94 -32.59 40.65
CA ALA A 111 -23.06 -32.26 39.24
C ALA A 111 -22.75 -30.78 38.98
N ALA A 112 -23.28 -29.86 39.79
CA ALA A 112 -22.99 -28.44 39.70
C ALA A 112 -21.51 -28.12 40.00
N ALA A 113 -20.91 -28.77 41.01
CA ALA A 113 -19.49 -28.65 41.31
C ALA A 113 -18.60 -29.26 40.21
N ALA A 114 -19.02 -30.35 39.57
CA ALA A 114 -18.34 -30.92 38.41
C ALA A 114 -18.47 -30.04 37.17
N ILE A 115 -19.63 -29.42 36.92
CA ILE A 115 -19.83 -28.46 35.83
C ILE A 115 -19.03 -27.18 36.09
N LEU A 116 -19.02 -26.66 37.33
CA LEU A 116 -18.14 -25.55 37.72
C LEU A 116 -16.66 -25.93 37.66
N ALA A 117 -16.29 -27.18 37.96
CA ALA A 117 -14.92 -27.66 37.78
C ALA A 117 -14.55 -27.81 36.30
N LEU A 118 -15.43 -28.31 35.43
CA LEU A 118 -15.20 -28.36 33.99
C LEU A 118 -15.24 -26.96 33.35
N GLN A 119 -16.05 -26.02 33.84
CA GLN A 119 -16.03 -24.61 33.41
C GLN A 119 -14.78 -23.90 33.92
N MET A 120 -14.34 -24.16 35.16
CA MET A 120 -13.06 -23.67 35.68
C MET A 120 -11.88 -24.30 34.96
N VAL A 121 -11.93 -25.57 34.54
CA VAL A 121 -10.89 -26.21 33.74
C VAL A 121 -10.93 -25.71 32.29
N ALA A 122 -12.10 -25.49 31.67
CA ALA A 122 -12.21 -24.84 30.36
C ALA A 122 -11.83 -23.33 30.38
N ALA A 123 -11.79 -22.70 31.56
CA ALA A 123 -11.31 -21.33 31.76
C ALA A 123 -9.85 -21.25 32.30
N ALA A 124 -9.32 -22.34 32.87
CA ALA A 124 -7.95 -22.46 33.38
C ALA A 124 -7.03 -23.26 32.43
N GLU A 125 -7.60 -23.97 31.45
CA GLU A 125 -7.06 -24.06 30.11
C GLU A 125 -6.92 -22.62 29.59
N ARG A 126 -5.79 -22.01 29.94
CA ARG A 126 -5.25 -20.86 29.23
C ARG A 126 -5.06 -21.28 27.78
N SER A 127 -6.08 -21.06 26.96
CA SER A 127 -6.04 -21.27 25.51
C SER A 127 -4.66 -20.84 25.00
N PRO A 128 -3.87 -21.74 24.36
CA PRO A 128 -2.52 -21.41 23.92
C PRO A 128 -2.57 -20.11 23.13
N TRP A 129 -1.76 -19.12 23.52
CA TRP A 129 -1.87 -17.73 23.04
C TRP A 129 -1.83 -17.68 21.50
N THR A 130 -3.01 -17.68 20.87
CA THR A 130 -3.14 -17.72 19.41
C THR A 130 -2.52 -16.48 18.79
N LEU A 131 -2.01 -16.60 17.56
CA LEU A 131 -1.32 -15.50 16.88
C LEU A 131 -2.26 -14.30 16.69
N ARG A 132 -3.49 -14.57 16.24
CA ARG A 132 -4.63 -13.64 16.20
C ARG A 132 -4.77 -12.78 17.46
N GLY A 133 -4.81 -13.42 18.63
CA GLY A 133 -5.08 -12.75 19.91
C GLY A 133 -4.09 -11.64 20.30
N ARG A 134 -2.88 -11.61 19.70
CA ARG A 134 -1.91 -10.50 19.88
C ARG A 134 -2.05 -9.43 18.78
N GLY A 135 -2.28 -9.81 17.52
CA GLY A 135 -2.43 -8.87 16.40
C GLY A 135 -3.76 -8.10 16.40
N ASP A 136 -4.83 -8.68 16.98
CA ASP A 136 -6.17 -8.07 17.07
C ASP A 136 -6.22 -6.70 17.76
N VAL A 137 -5.17 -6.31 18.51
CA VAL A 137 -5.07 -4.95 19.09
C VAL A 137 -4.86 -3.88 18.00
N PHE A 138 -4.35 -4.27 16.83
CA PHE A 138 -4.07 -3.44 15.67
C PHE A 138 -5.10 -3.56 14.55
N ALA A 139 -5.96 -4.59 14.54
CA ALA A 139 -6.93 -4.83 13.47
C ALA A 139 -7.93 -3.67 13.30
N ASP A 140 -8.37 -3.40 12.07
CA ASP A 140 -9.50 -2.50 11.82
C ASP A 140 -10.82 -3.04 12.37
N LEU A 141 -11.88 -2.25 12.27
CA LEU A 141 -13.20 -2.59 12.82
C LEU A 141 -13.90 -3.61 11.91
N SER A 142 -14.42 -4.68 12.52
CA SER A 142 -15.30 -5.62 11.84
C SER A 142 -16.66 -4.97 11.50
N ALA A 143 -17.42 -5.57 10.57
CA ALA A 143 -18.77 -5.08 10.23
C ALA A 143 -19.71 -5.02 11.45
N GLN A 144 -19.55 -5.97 12.38
CA GLN A 144 -20.29 -5.98 13.65
C GLN A 144 -19.92 -4.78 14.54
N GLU A 145 -18.63 -4.45 14.67
CA GLU A 145 -18.17 -3.30 15.43
C GLU A 145 -18.55 -1.97 14.78
N LEU A 146 -18.46 -1.85 13.46
CA LEU A 146 -18.91 -0.67 12.71
C LEU A 146 -20.42 -0.44 12.92
N LYS A 147 -21.23 -1.52 12.84
CA LYS A 147 -22.67 -1.46 13.16
C LYS A 147 -22.92 -1.10 14.62
N ALA A 148 -22.17 -1.66 15.57
CA ALA A 148 -22.32 -1.34 16.99
C ALA A 148 -22.03 0.14 17.29
N VAL A 149 -20.94 0.71 16.74
CA VAL A 149 -20.60 2.14 16.87
C VAL A 149 -21.68 3.01 16.24
N ARG A 150 -22.12 2.68 15.02
CA ARG A 150 -23.22 3.38 14.35
C ARG A 150 -24.49 3.36 15.19
N SER A 151 -24.96 2.18 15.61
CA SER A 151 -26.18 2.01 16.40
C SER A 151 -26.10 2.76 17.74
N PHE A 152 -24.94 2.76 18.40
CA PHE A 152 -24.71 3.57 19.59
C PHE A 152 -24.86 5.07 19.29
N LEU A 153 -24.17 5.61 18.28
CA LEU A 153 -24.25 7.02 17.91
C LEU A 153 -25.69 7.43 17.52
N TRP A 154 -26.39 6.59 16.75
CA TRP A 154 -27.79 6.83 16.37
C TRP A 154 -28.79 6.71 17.54
N SER A 155 -28.41 6.09 18.65
CA SER A 155 -29.22 6.10 19.89
C SER A 155 -29.10 7.41 20.69
N GLN A 156 -28.02 8.19 20.48
CA GLN A 156 -27.80 9.48 21.14
C GLN A 156 -28.61 10.57 20.43
N LYS A 157 -29.89 10.71 20.83
CA LYS A 157 -30.90 11.56 20.17
C LYS A 157 -30.50 13.04 20.08
N GLU A 158 -29.69 13.53 21.02
CA GLU A 158 -29.16 14.89 21.05
C GLU A 158 -28.22 15.19 19.87
N LEU A 159 -27.62 14.18 19.25
CA LEU A 159 -26.79 14.35 18.05
C LEU A 159 -27.62 14.70 16.80
N ARG A 160 -28.94 14.43 16.81
CA ARG A 160 -29.89 14.70 15.72
C ARG A 160 -29.41 14.16 14.36
N LEU A 161 -28.86 12.95 14.35
CA LEU A 161 -28.23 12.36 13.16
C LEU A 161 -29.22 12.05 12.03
N GLU A 162 -28.75 12.30 10.80
CA GLU A 162 -29.43 12.03 9.54
C GLU A 162 -28.54 11.18 8.60
N PRO A 163 -29.13 10.45 7.64
CA PRO A 163 -28.39 9.69 6.63
C PRO A 163 -27.36 10.53 5.82
N SER A 164 -26.21 9.94 5.48
CA SER A 164 -25.19 10.58 4.64
C SER A 164 -25.74 10.94 3.26
N ARG A 165 -26.77 10.22 2.79
CA ARG A 165 -27.50 10.48 1.53
C ARG A 165 -28.60 11.55 1.53
N VAL A 166 -29.00 12.15 2.67
CA VAL A 166 -30.01 13.23 2.65
C VAL A 166 -29.48 14.43 1.87
N LEU A 167 -30.23 14.95 0.90
CA LEU A 167 -29.80 15.99 -0.05
C LEU A 167 -29.78 17.40 0.55
N THR A 168 -29.01 17.60 1.61
CA THR A 168 -28.68 18.92 2.18
C THR A 168 -27.31 18.89 2.86
N ILE A 169 -26.67 20.05 2.96
CA ILE A 169 -25.46 20.26 3.78
C ILE A 169 -25.84 20.71 5.20
N ALA A 170 -27.04 21.25 5.41
CA ALA A 170 -27.57 21.72 6.70
C ALA A 170 -28.09 20.58 7.62
N LYS A 171 -27.36 19.47 7.72
CA LYS A 171 -27.72 18.26 8.48
C LYS A 171 -26.61 17.82 9.44
N ASN A 172 -26.93 16.97 10.41
CA ASN A 172 -25.91 16.30 11.23
C ASN A 172 -25.70 14.87 10.71
N SER A 173 -24.46 14.47 10.42
CA SER A 173 -24.18 13.13 9.88
C SER A 173 -22.84 12.57 10.34
N VAL A 174 -22.78 11.26 10.57
CA VAL A 174 -21.53 10.55 10.81
C VAL A 174 -20.81 10.41 9.47
N PHE A 175 -19.60 10.96 9.36
CA PHE A 175 -18.83 10.97 8.11
C PHE A 175 -17.79 9.85 8.07
N LEU A 176 -17.19 9.48 9.20
CA LEU A 176 -16.17 8.44 9.27
C LEU A 176 -16.30 7.65 10.58
N ILE A 177 -16.20 6.32 10.50
CA ILE A 177 -15.89 5.44 11.63
C ILE A 177 -14.67 4.58 11.25
N GLU A 178 -13.59 4.66 12.04
CA GLU A 178 -12.38 3.82 11.89
C GLU A 178 -11.84 3.37 13.26
N MET A 179 -10.98 2.34 13.32
CA MET A 179 -10.39 1.91 14.61
C MET A 179 -9.41 2.97 15.14
N LEU A 180 -9.62 3.42 16.38
CA LEU A 180 -8.74 4.35 17.09
C LEU A 180 -7.63 3.55 17.79
N LEU A 181 -6.40 3.70 17.30
CA LEU A 181 -5.25 2.92 17.79
C LEU A 181 -4.98 3.23 19.28
N PRO A 182 -4.88 2.20 20.16
CA PRO A 182 -4.55 2.43 21.56
C PRO A 182 -3.10 2.93 21.76
N LYS A 183 -2.90 3.72 22.82
CA LYS A 183 -1.61 4.32 23.20
C LYS A 183 -0.45 3.31 23.19
N LYS A 184 0.69 3.63 22.55
CA LYS A 184 1.85 2.73 22.35
C LYS A 184 2.30 2.10 23.67
N GLN A 185 2.38 2.91 24.74
CA GLN A 185 2.76 2.44 26.08
C GLN A 185 1.83 1.33 26.61
N ARG A 186 0.51 1.40 26.36
CA ARG A 186 -0.46 0.36 26.79
C ARG A 186 -0.40 -0.88 25.90
N VAL A 187 -0.16 -0.71 24.61
CA VAL A 187 0.01 -1.82 23.66
C VAL A 187 1.28 -2.61 23.97
N LEU A 188 2.42 -1.95 24.16
CA LEU A 188 3.67 -2.60 24.55
C LEU A 188 3.58 -3.34 25.90
N LYS A 189 2.88 -2.76 26.89
CA LYS A 189 2.57 -3.44 28.17
C LYS A 189 1.78 -4.75 27.96
N PHE A 190 0.80 -4.76 27.06
CA PHE A 190 0.04 -5.97 26.71
C PHE A 190 0.91 -7.01 25.98
N LEU A 191 1.61 -6.61 24.92
CA LEU A 191 2.40 -7.52 24.07
C LEU A 191 3.64 -8.10 24.78
N ASP A 192 4.38 -7.25 25.50
CA ASP A 192 5.72 -7.59 26.01
C ASP A 192 5.71 -8.00 27.49
N LYS A 193 4.67 -7.63 28.24
CA LYS A 193 4.56 -7.90 29.70
C LYS A 193 3.33 -8.70 30.09
N GLY A 194 2.43 -9.02 29.14
CA GLY A 194 1.20 -9.76 29.43
C GLY A 194 0.19 -8.99 30.29
N GLU A 195 0.28 -7.65 30.35
CA GLU A 195 -0.77 -6.84 30.98
C GLU A 195 -2.09 -6.93 30.19
N ARG A 196 -3.21 -6.53 30.80
CA ARG A 196 -4.54 -6.60 30.16
C ARG A 196 -4.57 -5.85 28.82
N ARG A 197 -5.13 -6.48 27.79
CA ARG A 197 -5.37 -5.87 26.46
C ARG A 197 -6.03 -4.49 26.62
N PRO A 198 -5.55 -3.44 25.92
CA PRO A 198 -6.16 -2.11 25.99
C PRO A 198 -7.63 -2.13 25.58
N ALA A 199 -8.42 -1.19 26.12
CA ALA A 199 -9.77 -0.95 25.61
C ALA A 199 -9.70 -0.59 24.12
N ARG A 200 -10.56 -1.22 23.33
CA ARG A 200 -10.67 -1.03 21.88
C ARG A 200 -11.74 0.03 21.62
N GLU A 201 -11.38 1.06 20.88
CA GLU A 201 -12.22 2.24 20.62
C GLU A 201 -12.31 2.51 19.11
N ALA A 202 -13.38 3.15 18.69
CA ALA A 202 -13.54 3.69 17.34
C ALA A 202 -13.40 5.21 17.34
N ARG A 203 -12.72 5.77 16.33
CA ARG A 203 -12.74 7.20 16.01
C ARG A 203 -13.97 7.45 15.13
N ALA A 204 -14.92 8.21 15.63
CA ALA A 204 -16.06 8.70 14.88
C ALA A 204 -15.87 10.19 14.54
N VAL A 205 -16.00 10.57 13.28
CA VAL A 205 -16.05 11.97 12.83
C VAL A 205 -17.50 12.32 12.51
N ILE A 206 -18.03 13.37 13.14
CA ILE A 206 -19.40 13.83 12.92
C ILE A 206 -19.37 15.26 12.38
N PHE A 207 -20.07 15.46 11.28
CA PHE A 207 -20.37 16.77 10.71
C PHE A 207 -21.65 17.29 11.37
N PHE A 208 -21.60 18.48 11.96
CA PHE A 208 -22.75 19.15 12.58
C PHE A 208 -23.14 20.36 11.74
N GLY A 209 -23.94 20.15 10.68
CA GLY A 209 -24.45 21.18 9.80
C GLY A 209 -25.84 21.73 10.18
N ALA A 210 -26.61 21.04 11.04
CA ALA A 210 -27.99 21.40 11.39
C ALA A 210 -28.08 22.42 12.56
N GLN A 211 -27.18 23.41 12.56
CA GLN A 211 -27.00 24.41 13.62
C GLN A 211 -26.43 25.75 13.09
N GLU A 212 -26.66 26.83 13.83
CA GLU A 212 -26.29 28.22 13.48
C GLU A 212 -24.79 28.42 13.18
N HIS A 213 -23.92 27.68 13.87
CA HIS A 213 -22.47 27.69 13.64
C HIS A 213 -22.02 26.25 13.33
N PRO A 214 -22.04 25.82 12.07
CA PRO A 214 -21.64 24.46 11.68
C PRO A 214 -20.22 24.11 12.12
N ASN A 215 -19.99 22.86 12.53
CA ASN A 215 -18.66 22.40 12.94
C ASN A 215 -18.41 20.91 12.64
N ILE A 216 -17.15 20.52 12.79
CA ILE A 216 -16.73 19.11 12.80
C ILE A 216 -16.29 18.77 14.23
N THR A 217 -16.75 17.65 14.77
CA THR A 217 -16.22 17.11 16.02
C THR A 217 -15.88 15.62 15.89
N GLU A 218 -14.70 15.26 16.41
CA GLU A 218 -14.27 13.87 16.54
C GLU A 218 -14.58 13.32 17.93
N PHE A 219 -14.98 12.06 18.00
CA PHE A 219 -15.23 11.32 19.22
C PHE A 219 -14.48 9.98 19.22
N ALA A 220 -14.10 9.52 20.40
CA ALA A 220 -13.78 8.11 20.62
C ALA A 220 -15.01 7.42 21.22
N VAL A 221 -15.47 6.36 20.58
CA VAL A 221 -16.62 5.55 20.98
C VAL A 221 -16.13 4.19 21.46
N GLY A 222 -16.68 3.67 22.57
CA GLY A 222 -16.25 2.38 23.11
C GLY A 222 -16.89 2.00 24.44
N PRO A 223 -16.36 0.95 25.10
CA PRO A 223 -15.38 0.01 24.56
C PRO A 223 -16.07 -0.96 23.57
N LEU A 224 -15.32 -1.52 22.61
CA LEU A 224 -15.85 -2.52 21.68
C LEU A 224 -15.75 -3.94 22.26
N PRO A 225 -16.70 -4.85 21.94
CA PRO A 225 -17.75 -4.73 20.91
C PRO A 225 -19.06 -4.05 21.35
N GLU A 226 -19.27 -3.81 22.65
CA GLU A 226 -20.51 -3.23 23.21
C GLU A 226 -20.28 -1.78 23.71
N PRO A 227 -20.31 -0.78 22.81
CA PRO A 227 -20.04 0.60 23.20
C PRO A 227 -21.13 1.17 24.10
N TYR A 228 -20.71 1.79 25.20
CA TYR A 228 -21.59 2.49 26.14
C TYR A 228 -21.15 3.94 26.43
N TYR A 229 -20.02 4.39 25.88
CA TYR A 229 -19.57 5.77 25.98
C TYR A 229 -19.14 6.35 24.63
N MET A 230 -19.29 7.67 24.50
CA MET A 230 -18.53 8.50 23.58
C MET A 230 -17.84 9.62 24.36
N ARG A 231 -16.59 9.92 24.00
CA ARG A 231 -15.80 11.02 24.58
C ARG A 231 -15.25 11.88 23.45
N LYS A 232 -15.39 13.21 23.53
CA LYS A 232 -14.82 14.12 22.52
C LYS A 232 -13.30 13.92 22.47
N LEU A 233 -12.75 13.73 21.27
CA LEU A 233 -11.31 13.72 21.07
C LEU A 233 -10.77 15.16 21.13
N PRO A 234 -9.65 15.41 21.83
CA PRO A 234 -9.08 16.75 21.90
C PRO A 234 -8.58 17.18 20.52
N SER A 235 -8.94 18.39 20.10
CA SER A 235 -8.44 19.01 18.86
C SER A 235 -6.91 18.98 18.83
N LYS A 236 -6.30 18.57 17.71
CA LYS A 236 -4.84 18.40 17.61
C LYS A 236 -4.13 19.73 17.97
N ARG A 237 -3.37 19.70 19.07
CA ARG A 237 -2.73 20.88 19.69
C ARG A 237 -3.65 22.11 19.88
N GLY A 238 -4.95 21.88 20.10
CA GLY A 238 -5.93 22.93 20.41
C GLY A 238 -6.60 23.63 19.22
N HIS A 239 -6.17 23.39 17.97
CA HIS A 239 -6.83 23.95 16.78
C HIS A 239 -8.02 23.05 16.36
N PRO A 240 -9.30 23.48 16.51
CA PRO A 240 -10.45 22.73 15.97
C PRO A 240 -10.50 22.82 14.45
N ALA A 241 -11.04 21.80 13.78
CA ALA A 241 -11.27 21.83 12.33
C ALA A 241 -12.46 22.74 11.98
N SER A 242 -12.28 23.63 11.00
CA SER A 242 -13.34 24.55 10.52
C SER A 242 -14.37 23.80 9.66
N TRP A 243 -15.60 24.31 9.55
CA TRP A 243 -16.62 23.71 8.67
C TRP A 243 -16.23 23.71 7.19
N ALA A 244 -15.43 24.69 6.76
CA ALA A 244 -14.86 24.76 5.42
C ALA A 244 -13.82 23.65 5.18
N SER A 245 -13.04 23.28 6.21
CA SER A 245 -12.00 22.24 6.13
C SER A 245 -12.52 20.80 5.98
N ARG A 246 -13.83 20.55 6.10
CA ARG A 246 -14.41 19.21 5.94
C ARG A 246 -14.07 18.61 4.56
N PRO A 247 -13.82 17.29 4.43
CA PRO A 247 -13.89 16.60 3.14
C PRO A 247 -15.18 16.92 2.36
N ILE A 248 -15.14 16.79 1.04
CA ILE A 248 -16.34 16.85 0.20
C ILE A 248 -17.10 15.50 0.30
N SER A 249 -18.43 15.52 0.19
CA SER A 249 -19.28 14.32 0.26
C SER A 249 -20.00 14.05 -1.06
N ALA A 250 -20.47 12.81 -1.25
CA ALA A 250 -21.27 12.39 -2.40
C ALA A 250 -22.57 13.22 -2.51
N VAL A 251 -23.18 13.62 -1.39
CA VAL A 251 -24.32 14.56 -1.39
C VAL A 251 -23.91 15.94 -1.87
N GLU A 252 -22.75 16.44 -1.45
CA GLU A 252 -22.24 17.72 -1.90
C GLU A 252 -21.96 17.71 -3.41
N TYR A 253 -21.45 16.59 -3.95
CA TYR A 253 -21.34 16.37 -5.40
C TYR A 253 -22.68 16.32 -6.14
N VAL A 254 -23.70 15.66 -5.60
CA VAL A 254 -25.05 15.64 -6.21
C VAL A 254 -25.66 17.05 -6.21
N LEU A 255 -25.49 17.81 -5.13
CA LEU A 255 -25.93 19.20 -5.05
C LEU A 255 -25.14 20.10 -6.02
N LEU A 256 -23.83 19.91 -6.16
CA LEU A 256 -22.98 20.64 -7.12
C LEU A 256 -23.36 20.31 -8.57
N SER A 257 -23.64 19.05 -8.88
CA SER A 257 -24.12 18.63 -10.21
C SER A 257 -25.46 19.29 -10.56
N HIS A 258 -26.38 19.38 -9.60
CA HIS A 258 -27.61 20.14 -9.77
C HIS A 258 -27.34 21.65 -9.94
N ALA A 259 -26.55 22.27 -9.05
CA ALA A 259 -26.23 23.69 -9.12
C ALA A 259 -25.57 24.07 -10.46
N LEU A 260 -24.56 23.30 -10.90
CA LEU A 260 -23.89 23.51 -12.19
C LEU A 260 -24.86 23.37 -13.38
N ARG A 261 -25.76 22.37 -13.38
CA ARG A 261 -26.78 22.23 -14.44
C ARG A 261 -27.73 23.42 -14.50
N GLU A 262 -28.09 24.01 -13.37
CA GLU A 262 -28.97 25.19 -13.32
C GLU A 262 -28.21 26.49 -13.69
N LEU A 263 -27.04 26.72 -13.09
CA LEU A 263 -26.22 27.93 -13.29
C LEU A 263 -25.63 28.02 -14.71
N THR A 264 -25.40 26.88 -15.39
CA THR A 264 -24.90 26.86 -16.78
C THR A 264 -25.99 26.83 -17.85
N LYS A 265 -27.27 27.00 -17.49
CA LYS A 265 -28.39 27.09 -18.45
C LYS A 265 -28.16 28.08 -19.62
N PRO A 266 -27.59 29.28 -19.43
CA PRO A 266 -27.32 30.21 -20.54
C PRO A 266 -26.38 29.62 -21.62
N LEU A 267 -25.48 28.72 -21.22
CA LEU A 267 -24.48 28.10 -22.09
C LEU A 267 -24.99 26.84 -22.81
N HIS A 268 -26.27 26.47 -22.68
CA HIS A 268 -26.79 25.21 -23.23
C HIS A 268 -26.53 25.06 -24.74
N GLN A 269 -26.81 26.11 -25.53
CA GLN A 269 -26.58 26.10 -26.98
C GLN A 269 -25.08 26.06 -27.30
N PHE A 270 -24.29 26.92 -26.65
CA PHE A 270 -22.83 26.95 -26.72
C PHE A 270 -22.20 25.57 -26.44
N PHE A 271 -22.69 24.80 -25.47
CA PHE A 271 -22.21 23.45 -25.19
C PHE A 271 -22.48 22.48 -26.35
N LEU A 272 -23.68 22.52 -26.93
CA LEU A 272 -24.04 21.69 -28.08
C LEU A 272 -23.17 22.01 -29.29
N ASP A 273 -22.99 23.30 -29.60
CA ASP A 273 -22.25 23.75 -30.79
C ASP A 273 -20.73 23.59 -30.68
N THR A 274 -20.16 23.71 -29.48
CA THR A 274 -18.71 23.58 -29.27
C THR A 274 -18.26 22.17 -28.88
N THR A 275 -19.09 21.39 -28.18
CA THR A 275 -18.68 20.07 -27.65
C THR A 275 -19.52 18.91 -28.17
N GLY A 276 -20.75 19.16 -28.62
CA GLY A 276 -21.76 18.14 -28.93
C GLY A 276 -22.32 17.43 -27.70
N PHE A 277 -22.11 17.96 -26.48
CA PHE A 277 -22.50 17.37 -25.20
C PHE A 277 -23.25 18.43 -24.35
N SER A 278 -23.97 18.02 -23.30
CA SER A 278 -24.72 18.96 -22.43
C SER A 278 -24.86 18.47 -20.98
N PHE A 279 -25.16 19.38 -20.03
CA PHE A 279 -25.63 19.00 -18.68
C PHE A 279 -27.16 18.82 -18.61
N LYS A 280 -27.91 19.50 -19.48
CA LYS A 280 -29.38 19.44 -19.55
C LYS A 280 -29.80 18.49 -20.68
N ASP A 281 -30.82 17.67 -20.40
CA ASP A 281 -31.44 16.72 -21.32
C ASP A 281 -30.45 15.73 -21.98
N CYS A 282 -29.37 15.39 -21.27
CA CYS A 282 -28.34 14.47 -21.76
C CYS A 282 -28.66 13.01 -21.41
N HIS A 283 -28.23 12.09 -22.26
CA HIS A 283 -28.35 10.64 -22.03
C HIS A 283 -27.01 9.93 -22.27
N THR A 284 -26.50 9.95 -23.50
CA THR A 284 -25.21 9.33 -23.91
C THR A 284 -24.10 10.36 -24.16
N ARG A 285 -24.42 11.66 -24.07
CA ARG A 285 -23.53 12.79 -24.38
C ARG A 285 -23.57 13.82 -23.25
N CYS A 286 -23.36 13.37 -22.03
CA CYS A 286 -23.39 14.21 -20.83
C CYS A 286 -22.06 14.93 -20.57
N LEU A 287 -22.10 16.21 -20.25
CA LEU A 287 -20.97 16.88 -19.62
C LEU A 287 -20.80 16.37 -18.18
N THR A 288 -19.55 16.24 -17.77
CA THR A 288 -19.15 15.98 -16.38
C THR A 288 -18.15 17.04 -15.94
N PHE A 289 -17.67 16.97 -14.70
CA PHE A 289 -16.65 17.86 -14.17
C PHE A 289 -15.62 17.10 -13.34
N THR A 290 -14.40 17.66 -13.28
CA THR A 290 -13.40 17.35 -12.26
C THR A 290 -13.20 18.59 -11.41
N ASP A 291 -13.29 18.46 -10.09
CA ASP A 291 -13.12 19.57 -9.15
C ASP A 291 -11.72 19.58 -8.54
N VAL A 292 -11.14 20.76 -8.31
CA VAL A 292 -9.77 20.88 -7.78
C VAL A 292 -9.72 21.50 -6.39
N ALA A 293 -8.68 21.18 -5.64
CA ALA A 293 -8.47 21.66 -4.27
C ALA A 293 -7.02 22.18 -4.11
N PRO A 294 -6.73 23.10 -3.16
CA PRO A 294 -7.61 23.61 -2.10
C PRO A 294 -8.70 24.57 -2.60
N ARG A 295 -9.74 24.77 -1.79
CA ARG A 295 -11.02 25.38 -2.19
C ARG A 295 -11.09 26.87 -1.83
N GLY A 296 -10.18 27.67 -2.40
CA GLY A 296 -10.13 29.12 -2.23
C GLY A 296 -8.71 29.66 -2.14
N LEU A 297 -8.55 30.83 -1.52
CA LEU A 297 -7.26 31.52 -1.37
C LEU A 297 -6.92 31.84 0.10
N ALA A 298 -7.79 31.46 1.05
CA ALA A 298 -7.61 31.70 2.48
C ALA A 298 -8.45 30.73 3.32
N SER A 299 -8.06 30.54 4.59
CA SER A 299 -8.79 29.74 5.58
C SER A 299 -10.27 30.16 5.68
N GLY A 300 -11.15 29.17 5.85
CA GLY A 300 -12.59 29.38 5.91
C GLY A 300 -13.32 29.50 4.56
N GLN A 301 -12.62 29.66 3.43
CA GLN A 301 -13.24 29.65 2.11
C GLN A 301 -13.60 28.22 1.64
N ARG A 302 -14.62 28.10 0.78
CA ARG A 302 -14.98 26.85 0.11
C ARG A 302 -15.44 27.12 -1.33
N ARG A 303 -14.50 27.64 -2.12
CA ARG A 303 -14.65 28.13 -3.49
C ARG A 303 -13.81 27.27 -4.42
N THR A 304 -14.45 26.51 -5.31
CA THR A 304 -13.80 25.45 -6.08
C THR A 304 -13.83 25.74 -7.57
N TRP A 305 -12.69 25.53 -8.24
CA TRP A 305 -12.63 25.48 -9.71
C TRP A 305 -13.01 24.08 -10.19
N PHE A 306 -13.93 24.04 -11.17
CA PHE A 306 -14.42 22.82 -11.82
C PHE A 306 -14.00 22.83 -13.29
N ILE A 307 -13.23 21.83 -13.72
CA ILE A 307 -12.85 21.59 -15.12
C ILE A 307 -13.99 20.82 -15.78
N LEU A 308 -14.65 21.37 -16.81
CA LEU A 308 -15.70 20.66 -17.52
C LEU A 308 -15.10 19.69 -18.54
N GLN A 309 -15.62 18.47 -18.56
CA GLN A 309 -15.16 17.37 -19.41
C GLN A 309 -16.34 16.71 -20.14
N ARG A 310 -16.06 16.05 -21.27
CA ARG A 310 -17.05 15.19 -21.95
C ARG A 310 -17.04 13.82 -21.28
N TYR A 311 -18.20 13.33 -20.81
CA TYR A 311 -18.28 12.04 -20.13
C TYR A 311 -18.21 10.88 -21.15
N VAL A 312 -17.00 10.37 -21.34
CA VAL A 312 -16.64 9.25 -22.22
C VAL A 312 -15.65 8.31 -21.51
N GLU A 313 -15.22 7.24 -22.17
CA GLU A 313 -14.16 6.35 -21.67
C GLU A 313 -12.88 7.16 -21.41
N GLY A 314 -12.36 7.13 -20.17
CA GLY A 314 -11.21 7.95 -19.76
C GLY A 314 -11.45 9.47 -19.80
N TYR A 315 -12.66 9.93 -19.44
CA TYR A 315 -13.10 11.34 -19.50
C TYR A 315 -12.15 12.39 -18.88
N PHE A 316 -11.28 11.99 -17.94
CA PHE A 316 -10.22 12.85 -17.40
C PHE A 316 -9.42 13.57 -18.49
N LEU A 317 -9.20 12.86 -19.60
CA LEU A 317 -8.42 13.32 -20.77
C LEU A 317 -9.26 14.09 -21.82
N HIS A 318 -10.53 14.41 -21.52
CA HIS A 318 -11.44 15.11 -22.44
C HIS A 318 -11.94 16.47 -21.89
N PRO A 319 -11.06 17.39 -21.46
CA PRO A 319 -11.46 18.72 -21.03
C PRO A 319 -12.06 19.52 -22.20
N THR A 320 -13.07 20.32 -21.90
CA THR A 320 -13.83 21.10 -22.90
C THR A 320 -13.24 22.47 -23.22
N GLY A 321 -12.31 22.95 -22.38
CA GLY A 321 -11.82 24.32 -22.41
C GLY A 321 -12.62 25.30 -21.55
N LEU A 322 -13.73 24.87 -20.93
CA LEU A 322 -14.44 25.65 -19.91
C LEU A 322 -14.03 25.20 -18.49
N GLU A 323 -13.75 26.18 -17.62
CA GLU A 323 -13.61 26.00 -16.18
C GLU A 323 -14.50 27.01 -15.44
N LEU A 324 -15.07 26.61 -14.30
CA LEU A 324 -16.01 27.42 -13.51
C LEU A 324 -15.58 27.49 -12.04
N LEU A 325 -15.55 28.70 -11.46
CA LEU A 325 -15.38 28.91 -10.03
C LEU A 325 -16.74 29.00 -9.34
N VAL A 326 -17.03 28.10 -8.40
CA VAL A 326 -18.28 28.08 -7.63
C VAL A 326 -17.99 28.22 -6.13
N ASP A 327 -18.67 29.13 -5.44
CA ASP A 327 -18.73 29.13 -3.97
C ASP A 327 -19.80 28.15 -3.50
N HIS A 328 -19.40 27.17 -2.68
CA HIS A 328 -20.26 26.18 -2.05
C HIS A 328 -20.08 26.15 -0.52
N GLY A 329 -19.75 27.29 0.07
CA GLY A 329 -19.59 27.51 1.50
C GLY A 329 -20.89 27.50 2.30
N SER A 330 -22.00 27.99 1.73
CA SER A 330 -23.32 27.96 2.40
C SER A 330 -23.79 26.52 2.64
N THR A 331 -24.44 26.28 3.77
CA THR A 331 -25.13 25.01 4.06
C THR A 331 -26.44 24.85 3.27
N ASN A 332 -26.93 25.94 2.66
CA ASN A 332 -28.04 25.93 1.71
C ASN A 332 -27.51 26.02 0.27
N ALA A 333 -27.76 24.99 -0.53
CA ALA A 333 -27.28 24.90 -1.91
C ALA A 333 -27.98 25.84 -2.90
N GLN A 334 -29.03 26.56 -2.49
CA GLN A 334 -29.63 27.61 -3.30
C GLN A 334 -28.83 28.93 -3.27
N ASP A 335 -27.91 29.10 -2.31
CA ASP A 335 -27.05 30.30 -2.22
C ASP A 335 -25.75 30.16 -3.03
N TRP A 336 -25.53 29.01 -3.68
CA TRP A 336 -24.30 28.70 -4.41
C TRP A 336 -24.29 29.37 -5.78
N THR A 337 -23.18 30.03 -6.12
CA THR A 337 -23.06 30.87 -7.32
C THR A 337 -21.79 30.58 -8.09
N VAL A 338 -21.84 30.79 -9.43
CA VAL A 338 -20.62 30.93 -10.24
C VAL A 338 -20.08 32.34 -10.04
N GLU A 339 -18.84 32.46 -9.56
CA GLU A 339 -18.17 33.74 -9.33
C GLU A 339 -17.23 34.14 -10.47
N GLN A 340 -16.84 33.16 -11.29
CA GLN A 340 -15.94 33.38 -12.42
C GLN A 340 -16.03 32.23 -13.42
N VAL A 341 -15.92 32.57 -14.70
CA VAL A 341 -15.87 31.64 -15.82
C VAL A 341 -14.55 31.82 -16.55
N TRP A 342 -13.89 30.72 -16.90
CA TRP A 342 -12.72 30.73 -17.79
C TRP A 342 -13.01 29.86 -19.01
N TYR A 343 -12.86 30.41 -20.21
CA TYR A 343 -12.97 29.66 -21.46
C TYR A 343 -11.81 29.98 -22.40
N ASN A 344 -11.09 28.94 -22.84
CA ASN A 344 -10.09 29.00 -23.92
C ASN A 344 -9.11 30.20 -23.79
N GLY A 345 -8.49 30.36 -22.62
CA GLY A 345 -7.53 31.44 -22.33
C GLY A 345 -8.13 32.77 -21.86
N LYS A 346 -9.46 32.93 -21.83
CA LYS A 346 -10.14 34.18 -21.44
C LYS A 346 -11.03 34.01 -20.20
N PHE A 347 -11.11 35.05 -19.38
CA PHE A 347 -12.05 35.16 -18.26
C PHE A 347 -13.34 35.88 -18.67
N TYR A 348 -14.46 35.49 -18.06
CA TYR A 348 -15.80 36.08 -18.19
C TYR A 348 -16.45 36.08 -16.79
N GLN A 349 -17.21 37.12 -16.44
CA GLN A 349 -17.77 37.28 -15.10
C GLN A 349 -18.85 36.26 -14.78
N SER A 350 -19.64 35.84 -15.77
CA SER A 350 -20.73 34.87 -15.58
C SER A 350 -21.01 34.02 -16.82
N PRO A 351 -21.78 32.92 -16.68
CA PRO A 351 -22.25 32.11 -17.81
C PRO A 351 -23.07 32.91 -18.84
N GLU A 352 -23.82 33.92 -18.39
CA GLU A 352 -24.59 34.82 -19.25
C GLU A 352 -23.68 35.71 -20.11
N GLU A 353 -22.57 36.24 -19.56
CA GLU A 353 -21.63 37.06 -20.33
C GLU A 353 -20.97 36.25 -21.45
N LEU A 354 -20.53 35.03 -21.14
CA LEU A 354 -19.96 34.11 -22.14
C LEU A 354 -21.00 33.71 -23.20
N ALA A 355 -22.25 33.44 -22.80
CA ALA A 355 -23.33 33.13 -23.73
C ALA A 355 -23.65 34.31 -24.68
N GLN A 356 -23.75 35.53 -24.14
CA GLN A 356 -24.01 36.73 -24.94
C GLN A 356 -22.87 36.98 -25.95
N LYS A 357 -21.62 37.00 -25.48
CA LYS A 357 -20.45 37.20 -26.36
C LYS A 357 -20.27 36.10 -27.38
N TYR A 358 -20.70 34.88 -27.09
CA TYR A 358 -20.73 33.79 -28.08
C TYR A 358 -21.76 34.08 -29.19
N ASN A 359 -22.99 34.46 -28.82
CA ASN A 359 -24.05 34.81 -29.77
C ASN A 359 -23.68 36.02 -30.64
N ASP A 360 -22.95 36.99 -30.07
CA ASP A 360 -22.44 38.19 -30.77
C ASP A 360 -21.19 37.90 -31.64
N GLY A 361 -20.63 36.68 -31.58
CA GLY A 361 -19.47 36.26 -32.38
C GLY A 361 -18.10 36.70 -31.83
N GLU A 362 -18.02 37.23 -30.60
CA GLU A 362 -16.76 37.72 -29.99
C GLU A 362 -15.87 36.60 -29.42
N VAL A 363 -16.40 35.38 -29.29
CA VAL A 363 -15.71 34.24 -28.66
C VAL A 363 -15.00 33.38 -29.70
N ALA A 364 -13.67 33.29 -29.58
CA ALA A 364 -12.85 32.34 -30.33
C ALA A 364 -13.05 30.92 -29.78
N VAL A 365 -14.05 30.21 -30.33
CA VAL A 365 -14.40 28.85 -29.90
C VAL A 365 -13.45 27.77 -30.43
N ALA A 366 -13.16 26.77 -29.61
CA ALA A 366 -12.58 25.52 -30.04
C ALA A 366 -13.72 24.48 -30.17
N VAL A 367 -14.12 24.19 -31.41
CA VAL A 367 -15.10 23.13 -31.68
C VAL A 367 -14.39 21.78 -31.59
N LEU A 368 -14.88 20.90 -30.72
CA LEU A 368 -14.26 19.62 -30.41
C LEU A 368 -14.80 18.52 -31.33
N GLU A 369 -13.90 17.74 -31.92
CA GLU A 369 -14.27 16.61 -32.76
C GLU A 369 -15.11 15.57 -32.01
N ASP A 370 -16.07 14.96 -32.71
CA ASP A 370 -17.03 14.01 -32.15
C ASP A 370 -16.31 12.74 -31.64
N PRO A 371 -16.35 12.43 -30.33
CA PRO A 371 -15.64 11.28 -29.76
C PRO A 371 -16.45 9.98 -29.87
N LEU A 372 -17.68 10.03 -30.39
CA LEU A 372 -18.48 8.85 -30.66
C LEU A 372 -18.50 8.56 -32.17
N PRO A 373 -18.44 7.28 -32.57
CA PRO A 373 -18.35 6.91 -33.98
C PRO A 373 -19.57 7.35 -34.79
N LYS A 374 -19.31 7.88 -35.99
CA LYS A 374 -20.34 8.24 -36.98
C LYS A 374 -20.80 7.00 -37.74
N GLY A 375 -21.46 6.10 -37.00
CA GLY A 375 -21.72 4.72 -37.40
C GLY A 375 -22.37 4.55 -38.78
N LYS A 376 -21.58 4.16 -39.77
CA LYS A 376 -22.06 3.62 -41.04
C LYS A 376 -22.51 2.16 -40.82
N ARG A 377 -23.81 1.94 -40.61
CA ARG A 377 -24.39 0.60 -40.72
C ARG A 377 -24.19 0.04 -42.13
N GLY A 378 -23.27 -0.90 -42.31
CA GLY A 378 -23.12 -1.64 -43.57
C GLY A 378 -21.79 -2.37 -43.80
N GLU A 379 -20.69 -1.92 -43.20
CA GLU A 379 -19.35 -2.42 -43.49
C GLU A 379 -18.62 -2.85 -42.21
N ASN A 380 -18.04 -4.06 -42.19
CA ASN A 380 -17.30 -4.62 -41.06
C ASN A 380 -15.89 -4.01 -40.96
N ILE A 381 -15.82 -2.72 -40.64
CA ILE A 381 -14.57 -2.03 -40.28
C ILE A 381 -14.58 -1.89 -38.76
N GLU A 382 -13.60 -2.48 -38.08
CA GLU A 382 -13.42 -2.23 -36.64
C GLU A 382 -13.01 -0.77 -36.42
N GLU A 383 -13.85 -0.03 -35.71
CA GLU A 383 -13.64 1.39 -35.47
C GLU A 383 -12.50 1.61 -34.45
N PRO A 384 -11.58 2.55 -34.68
CA PRO A 384 -10.41 2.72 -33.83
C PRO A 384 -10.81 3.15 -32.40
N PRO A 385 -10.12 2.65 -31.36
CA PRO A 385 -10.37 3.08 -29.98
C PRO A 385 -10.19 4.59 -29.76
N LEU A 386 -10.87 5.11 -28.74
CA LEU A 386 -10.51 6.42 -28.18
C LEU A 386 -9.08 6.37 -27.64
N PHE A 387 -8.30 7.44 -27.83
CA PHE A 387 -6.94 7.56 -27.30
C PHE A 387 -6.85 7.42 -25.76
N SER A 388 -7.97 7.61 -25.07
CA SER A 388 -8.14 7.46 -23.61
C SER A 388 -8.56 6.06 -23.17
N SER A 389 -8.71 5.11 -24.10
CA SER A 389 -9.13 3.72 -23.87
C SER A 389 -7.95 2.78 -23.61
N TYR A 390 -8.14 1.79 -22.75
CA TYR A 390 -7.23 0.66 -22.57
C TYR A 390 -7.26 -0.36 -23.72
N LYS A 391 -8.16 -0.21 -24.71
CA LYS A 391 -8.28 -1.15 -25.83
C LYS A 391 -7.00 -1.17 -26.67
N PRO A 392 -6.36 -2.34 -26.89
CA PRO A 392 -5.18 -2.46 -27.72
C PRO A 392 -5.40 -1.89 -29.13
N HIS A 393 -4.40 -1.16 -29.63
CA HIS A 393 -4.39 -0.62 -30.98
C HIS A 393 -2.94 -0.48 -31.46
N GLY A 394 -2.72 -0.73 -32.76
CA GLY A 394 -1.38 -0.90 -33.33
C GLY A 394 -0.77 -2.27 -33.01
N ASP A 395 0.26 -2.64 -33.78
CA ASP A 395 0.88 -3.97 -33.75
C ASP A 395 2.35 -3.91 -33.34
N PHE A 396 2.80 -4.89 -32.55
CA PHE A 396 4.23 -5.12 -32.34
C PHE A 396 4.86 -5.75 -33.59
N PRO A 397 6.11 -5.39 -33.97
CA PRO A 397 6.82 -6.01 -35.10
C PRO A 397 7.02 -7.53 -34.98
N THR A 398 6.88 -8.08 -33.78
CA THR A 398 6.80 -9.52 -33.51
C THR A 398 5.48 -9.78 -32.80
N PRO A 399 4.47 -10.36 -33.48
CA PRO A 399 3.21 -10.72 -32.85
C PRO A 399 3.41 -11.71 -31.70
N ASN A 400 2.74 -11.48 -30.58
CA ASN A 400 2.69 -12.43 -29.47
C ASN A 400 1.26 -12.94 -29.26
N THR A 401 1.07 -14.24 -29.49
CA THR A 401 -0.24 -14.93 -29.37
C THR A 401 -0.30 -15.88 -28.18
N VAL A 402 0.72 -15.89 -27.31
CA VAL A 402 0.79 -16.74 -26.12
C VAL A 402 0.89 -15.92 -24.84
N HIS A 403 0.36 -16.46 -23.75
CA HIS A 403 0.52 -15.84 -22.42
C HIS A 403 1.99 -15.86 -21.98
N GLY A 404 2.41 -14.80 -21.29
CA GLY A 404 3.72 -14.75 -20.64
C GLY A 404 3.83 -15.71 -19.43
N PRO A 405 5.02 -15.79 -18.81
CA PRO A 405 5.25 -16.60 -17.61
C PRO A 405 4.29 -16.24 -16.47
N ARG A 406 3.85 -17.26 -15.72
CA ARG A 406 2.98 -17.13 -14.54
C ARG A 406 3.66 -17.73 -13.32
N LEU A 407 3.28 -17.29 -12.13
CA LEU A 407 3.73 -17.91 -10.88
C LEU A 407 2.83 -19.08 -10.50
N VAL A 408 3.44 -20.17 -10.04
CA VAL A 408 2.76 -21.33 -9.45
C VAL A 408 3.28 -21.56 -8.03
N GLN A 409 2.44 -22.09 -7.16
CA GLN A 409 2.75 -22.28 -5.74
C GLN A 409 2.25 -23.67 -5.29
N PRO A 410 2.89 -24.77 -5.75
CA PRO A 410 2.35 -26.14 -5.62
C PRO A 410 2.18 -26.60 -4.17
N GLN A 411 3.07 -26.19 -3.26
CA GLN A 411 3.00 -26.49 -1.83
C GLN A 411 2.01 -25.60 -1.05
N GLY A 412 1.38 -24.62 -1.70
CA GLY A 412 0.63 -23.55 -1.04
C GLY A 412 1.53 -22.49 -0.36
N PRO A 413 0.93 -21.54 0.37
CA PRO A 413 1.67 -20.42 0.99
C PRO A 413 2.71 -20.85 2.02
N ARG A 414 3.95 -20.33 1.90
CA ARG A 414 5.01 -20.52 2.91
C ARG A 414 4.90 -19.52 4.09
N TYR A 415 4.11 -18.46 3.91
CA TYR A 415 3.69 -17.56 4.97
C TYR A 415 2.43 -18.09 5.69
N ARG A 416 2.18 -17.62 6.91
CA ARG A 416 0.94 -17.89 7.66
C ARG A 416 0.22 -16.57 7.92
N LEU A 417 -1.07 -16.53 7.64
CA LEU A 417 -1.96 -15.40 7.88
C LEU A 417 -3.08 -15.84 8.84
N GLU A 418 -3.27 -15.12 9.95
CA GLU A 418 -4.40 -15.32 10.86
C GLU A 418 -5.00 -13.96 11.25
N GLY A 419 -6.21 -13.66 10.78
CA GLY A 419 -6.81 -12.33 10.94
C GLY A 419 -5.96 -11.28 10.22
N ASN A 420 -5.40 -10.32 10.99
CA ASN A 420 -4.45 -9.33 10.49
C ASN A 420 -2.98 -9.64 10.85
N THR A 421 -2.68 -10.85 11.33
CA THR A 421 -1.33 -11.26 11.79
C THR A 421 -0.63 -12.11 10.73
N VAL A 422 0.60 -11.77 10.37
CA VAL A 422 1.42 -12.46 9.37
C VAL A 422 2.70 -13.02 9.99
N LEU A 423 3.04 -14.27 9.66
CA LEU A 423 4.35 -14.88 9.89
C LEU A 423 4.99 -15.29 8.56
N TYR A 424 6.28 -15.03 8.37
CA TYR A 424 7.02 -15.45 7.17
C TYR A 424 8.52 -15.62 7.47
N GLY A 425 8.99 -16.86 7.58
CA GLY A 425 10.38 -17.17 7.93
C GLY A 425 10.77 -16.54 9.27
N GLY A 426 11.65 -15.53 9.25
CA GLY A 426 12.04 -14.76 10.43
C GLY A 426 11.04 -13.67 10.84
N TRP A 427 10.11 -13.27 9.96
CA TRP A 427 9.20 -12.15 10.17
C TRP A 427 7.95 -12.52 10.99
N SER A 428 7.52 -11.57 11.81
CA SER A 428 6.21 -11.53 12.45
C SER A 428 5.71 -10.08 12.48
N PHE A 429 4.51 -9.81 11.97
CA PHE A 429 3.90 -8.47 12.01
C PHE A 429 2.38 -8.53 12.04
N ALA A 430 1.74 -7.44 12.44
CA ALA A 430 0.32 -7.18 12.21
C ALA A 430 0.17 -6.10 11.12
N PHE A 431 -0.95 -6.05 10.42
CA PHE A 431 -1.27 -4.96 9.49
C PHE A 431 -2.65 -4.34 9.76
N ARG A 432 -2.90 -3.19 9.15
CA ARG A 432 -4.23 -2.55 9.06
C ARG A 432 -4.31 -1.62 7.84
N LEU A 433 -5.52 -1.39 7.34
CA LEU A 433 -5.84 -0.44 6.28
C LEU A 433 -6.72 0.67 6.86
N ARG A 434 -6.08 1.75 7.33
CA ARG A 434 -6.77 2.83 8.02
C ARG A 434 -7.51 3.69 6.98
N SER A 435 -8.85 3.63 6.97
CA SER A 435 -9.73 4.33 6.02
C SER A 435 -9.27 5.75 5.67
N SER A 436 -8.90 6.56 6.67
CA SER A 436 -8.48 7.94 6.41
C SER A 436 -7.06 8.14 5.86
N SER A 437 -6.13 7.16 5.92
CA SER A 437 -4.72 7.38 5.54
C SER A 437 -3.95 6.20 4.93
N GLY A 438 -4.59 5.08 4.60
CA GLY A 438 -3.96 3.98 3.87
C GLY A 438 -3.25 2.93 4.75
N LEU A 439 -2.32 2.21 4.13
CA LEU A 439 -1.72 0.98 4.65
C LEU A 439 -0.77 1.22 5.84
N GLN A 440 -0.81 0.32 6.82
CA GLN A 440 0.07 0.33 7.98
C GLN A 440 0.50 -1.10 8.35
N VAL A 441 1.77 -1.29 8.72
CA VAL A 441 2.28 -2.52 9.37
C VAL A 441 2.80 -2.18 10.77
N LEU A 442 2.43 -2.99 11.77
CA LEU A 442 2.61 -2.70 13.19
C LEU A 442 3.18 -3.91 13.94
N ASN A 443 3.92 -3.63 15.01
CA ASN A 443 4.68 -4.62 15.78
C ASN A 443 5.49 -5.54 14.85
N VAL A 444 6.37 -4.94 14.05
CA VAL A 444 7.21 -5.65 13.09
C VAL A 444 8.42 -6.21 13.83
N ASN A 445 8.49 -7.53 13.91
CA ASN A 445 9.57 -8.29 14.53
C ASN A 445 10.31 -9.13 13.48
N PHE A 446 11.62 -9.30 13.66
CA PHE A 446 12.42 -10.30 12.95
C PHE A 446 13.23 -11.15 13.95
N GLY A 447 13.20 -12.47 13.80
CA GLY A 447 13.89 -13.40 14.70
C GLY A 447 13.35 -13.34 16.14
N GLY A 448 12.09 -12.90 16.30
CA GLY A 448 11.45 -12.66 17.59
C GLY A 448 11.67 -11.26 18.18
N GLU A 449 12.72 -10.52 17.78
CA GLU A 449 12.99 -9.16 18.29
C GLU A 449 12.28 -8.08 17.47
N ARG A 450 11.79 -7.01 18.12
CA ARG A 450 11.12 -5.88 17.45
C ARG A 450 12.14 -5.02 16.69
N VAL A 451 11.71 -4.60 15.50
CA VAL A 451 12.42 -3.68 14.60
C VAL A 451 11.65 -2.35 14.52
N ALA A 452 10.34 -2.40 14.29
CA ALA A 452 9.46 -1.23 14.25
C ALA A 452 8.18 -1.47 15.07
N TYR A 453 7.69 -0.43 15.74
CA TYR A 453 6.36 -0.43 16.34
C TYR A 453 5.27 -0.15 15.27
N GLU A 454 5.54 0.75 14.34
CA GLU A 454 4.64 1.16 13.26
C GLU A 454 5.44 1.61 12.04
N VAL A 455 5.07 1.14 10.84
CA VAL A 455 5.43 1.77 9.56
C VAL A 455 4.14 2.03 8.80
N SER A 456 3.86 3.28 8.45
CA SER A 456 2.56 3.67 7.91
C SER A 456 2.62 4.80 6.89
N VAL A 457 1.71 4.74 5.91
CA VAL A 457 1.39 5.86 5.02
C VAL A 457 0.77 7.00 5.84
N GLN A 458 1.17 8.23 5.56
CA GLN A 458 0.78 9.42 6.33
C GLN A 458 0.14 10.53 5.50
N GLU A 459 0.58 10.68 4.24
CA GLU A 459 0.00 11.58 3.25
C GLU A 459 0.48 11.18 1.85
N ALA A 460 -0.34 11.44 0.83
CA ALA A 460 0.08 11.51 -0.56
C ALA A 460 -0.36 12.89 -1.11
N ALA A 461 0.49 13.53 -1.90
CA ALA A 461 0.24 14.87 -2.41
C ALA A 461 0.72 15.01 -3.85
N ALA A 462 -0.06 15.71 -4.67
CA ALA A 462 0.28 16.05 -6.04
C ALA A 462 0.15 17.57 -6.25
N LEU A 463 1.29 18.22 -6.48
CA LEU A 463 1.41 19.67 -6.51
C LEU A 463 1.65 20.15 -7.94
N TYR A 464 0.66 20.82 -8.56
CA TYR A 464 0.64 21.15 -9.99
C TYR A 464 1.10 22.57 -10.32
N GLY A 465 1.50 22.75 -11.58
CA GLY A 465 1.38 24.01 -12.30
C GLY A 465 0.39 23.90 -13.46
N GLY A 466 -0.12 25.04 -13.92
CA GLY A 466 -1.00 25.12 -15.07
C GLY A 466 -1.10 26.54 -15.62
N HIS A 467 -1.56 26.67 -16.86
CA HIS A 467 -2.01 27.95 -17.40
C HIS A 467 -3.47 28.25 -17.03
N THR A 468 -4.31 27.21 -16.94
CA THR A 468 -5.71 27.36 -16.57
C THR A 468 -5.89 27.60 -15.06
N PRO A 469 -6.96 28.30 -14.63
CA PRO A 469 -7.22 28.57 -13.22
C PRO A 469 -7.25 27.32 -12.33
N ALA A 470 -7.88 26.24 -12.79
CA ALA A 470 -7.87 24.97 -12.08
C ALA A 470 -6.45 24.41 -11.98
N GLY A 471 -5.73 24.31 -13.10
CA GLY A 471 -4.39 23.71 -13.15
C GLY A 471 -3.32 24.46 -12.33
N MET A 472 -3.46 25.76 -12.10
CA MET A 472 -2.59 26.52 -11.18
C MET A 472 -3.04 26.44 -9.71
N GLN A 473 -4.33 26.15 -9.47
CA GLN A 473 -4.88 25.96 -8.14
C GLN A 473 -4.51 24.59 -7.56
N THR A 474 -4.55 23.51 -8.36
CA THR A 474 -4.45 22.11 -7.90
C THR A 474 -3.22 21.81 -7.05
N LYS A 475 -3.46 21.54 -5.76
CA LYS A 475 -2.49 21.05 -4.76
C LYS A 475 -3.21 19.98 -3.94
N TYR A 476 -3.23 18.75 -4.46
CA TYR A 476 -3.93 17.66 -3.79
C TYR A 476 -3.19 17.15 -2.56
N THR A 477 -3.94 16.71 -1.56
CA THR A 477 -3.49 16.01 -0.35
C THR A 477 -4.52 14.93 -0.03
N ASP A 478 -4.19 13.71 -0.41
CA ASP A 478 -5.14 12.64 -0.70
C ASP A 478 -5.76 12.02 0.56
N VAL A 479 -5.15 12.23 1.74
CA VAL A 479 -5.80 11.98 3.04
C VAL A 479 -7.09 12.80 3.20
N GLY A 480 -7.19 13.98 2.58
CA GLY A 480 -8.42 14.78 2.51
C GLY A 480 -9.59 14.08 1.81
N TRP A 481 -9.30 13.05 1.02
CA TRP A 481 -10.24 12.26 0.20
C TRP A 481 -10.44 10.83 0.71
N GLY A 482 -9.83 10.48 1.85
CA GLY A 482 -9.92 9.12 2.40
C GLY A 482 -9.05 8.12 1.64
N LEU A 483 -7.75 8.42 1.52
CA LEU A 483 -6.74 7.59 0.82
C LEU A 483 -6.82 6.08 1.10
N GLY A 484 -7.25 5.66 2.30
CA GLY A 484 -7.38 4.24 2.67
C GLY A 484 -8.76 3.61 2.43
N SER A 485 -9.78 4.38 2.02
CA SER A 485 -11.14 3.93 1.70
C SER A 485 -11.47 3.91 0.20
N VAL A 486 -10.49 4.28 -0.65
CA VAL A 486 -10.52 4.14 -2.12
C VAL A 486 -9.72 2.91 -2.57
N SER A 487 -9.77 1.86 -1.76
CA SER A 487 -9.06 0.59 -1.85
C SER A 487 -9.88 -0.43 -2.64
N HIS A 488 -10.04 -0.17 -3.94
CA HIS A 488 -10.90 -0.94 -4.83
C HIS A 488 -10.37 -2.36 -5.12
N GLU A 489 -11.22 -3.19 -5.73
CA GLU A 489 -10.95 -4.62 -5.93
C GLU A 489 -9.71 -4.87 -6.80
N LEU A 490 -8.73 -5.58 -6.23
CA LEU A 490 -7.52 -6.01 -6.94
C LEU A 490 -7.84 -7.20 -7.88
N ALA A 491 -7.45 -7.09 -9.14
CA ALA A 491 -7.65 -8.09 -10.19
C ALA A 491 -6.59 -9.21 -10.13
N PRO A 492 -6.97 -10.48 -9.90
CA PRO A 492 -6.02 -11.59 -9.82
C PRO A 492 -5.29 -11.85 -11.15
N GLY A 493 -3.97 -12.01 -11.09
CA GLY A 493 -3.09 -12.16 -12.25
C GLY A 493 -2.68 -10.83 -12.91
N ILE A 494 -3.15 -9.68 -12.39
CA ILE A 494 -2.82 -8.34 -12.89
C ILE A 494 -2.21 -7.51 -11.75
N ASP A 495 -3.01 -7.14 -10.75
CA ASP A 495 -2.55 -6.30 -9.63
C ASP A 495 -1.72 -7.08 -8.61
N CYS A 496 -2.02 -8.37 -8.47
CA CYS A 496 -1.24 -9.35 -7.70
C CYS A 496 -1.23 -10.70 -8.44
N PRO A 497 -0.22 -11.57 -8.24
CA PRO A 497 -0.18 -12.90 -8.85
C PRO A 497 -1.43 -13.73 -8.55
N GLU A 498 -1.78 -14.67 -9.44
CA GLU A 498 -2.93 -15.58 -9.24
C GLU A 498 -2.81 -16.46 -7.99
N THR A 499 -1.59 -16.60 -7.44
CA THR A 499 -1.27 -17.35 -6.21
C THR A 499 -1.41 -16.54 -4.91
N ALA A 500 -1.81 -15.26 -5.00
CA ALA A 500 -1.94 -14.37 -3.84
C ALA A 500 -3.15 -14.71 -2.95
N THR A 501 -3.01 -14.52 -1.64
CA THR A 501 -4.16 -14.48 -0.73
C THR A 501 -4.77 -13.07 -0.80
N PHE A 502 -5.91 -12.94 -1.47
CA PHE A 502 -6.68 -11.70 -1.51
C PHE A 502 -7.54 -11.54 -0.24
N LEU A 503 -7.71 -10.30 0.20
CA LEU A 503 -8.33 -9.94 1.47
C LEU A 503 -9.26 -8.75 1.31
N ASP A 504 -10.45 -8.86 1.90
CA ASP A 504 -11.47 -7.82 1.84
C ASP A 504 -11.25 -6.74 2.90
N ALA A 505 -11.70 -5.52 2.61
CA ALA A 505 -11.77 -4.42 3.58
C ALA A 505 -13.21 -3.99 3.86
N LEU A 506 -13.38 -3.27 4.97
CA LEU A 506 -14.65 -2.70 5.42
C LEU A 506 -14.43 -1.25 5.81
N HIS A 507 -15.11 -0.34 5.12
CA HIS A 507 -15.00 1.10 5.34
C HIS A 507 -16.36 1.71 5.65
N HIS A 508 -16.37 2.67 6.55
CA HIS A 508 -17.52 3.54 6.80
C HIS A 508 -17.00 4.98 6.68
N TYR A 509 -16.96 5.46 5.43
CA TYR A 509 -16.53 6.78 5.00
C TYR A 509 -17.64 7.32 4.07
N ASP A 510 -18.22 8.46 4.43
CA ASP A 510 -19.37 9.12 3.77
C ASP A 510 -20.62 8.22 3.51
N ALA A 511 -20.72 7.08 4.21
CA ALA A 511 -21.71 6.05 3.95
C ALA A 511 -22.76 5.95 5.07
N ASP A 512 -23.99 5.54 4.72
CA ASP A 512 -25.03 5.24 5.72
C ASP A 512 -24.66 4.03 6.58
N ASP A 513 -24.06 3.00 5.98
CA ASP A 513 -23.78 1.67 6.53
C ASP A 513 -22.29 1.28 6.29
N PRO A 514 -21.77 0.19 6.88
CA PRO A 514 -20.43 -0.31 6.56
C PRO A 514 -20.41 -0.86 5.13
N ILE A 515 -19.48 -0.39 4.32
CA ILE A 515 -19.29 -0.79 2.93
C ILE A 515 -18.19 -1.85 2.85
N HIS A 516 -18.49 -2.97 2.21
CA HIS A 516 -17.54 -4.03 1.86
C HIS A 516 -16.82 -3.71 0.55
N TYR A 517 -15.51 -3.88 0.59
CA TYR A 517 -14.59 -3.73 -0.55
C TYR A 517 -13.94 -5.10 -0.77
N PRO A 518 -14.39 -5.89 -1.77
CA PRO A 518 -13.79 -7.19 -2.05
C PRO A 518 -12.34 -7.02 -2.50
N ARG A 519 -11.44 -7.91 -2.05
CA ARG A 519 -10.03 -7.97 -2.48
C ARG A 519 -9.25 -6.65 -2.39
N ALA A 520 -9.59 -5.77 -1.45
CA ALA A 520 -8.91 -4.49 -1.22
C ALA A 520 -7.40 -4.62 -0.92
N LEU A 521 -6.97 -5.75 -0.34
CA LEU A 521 -5.55 -6.07 -0.13
C LEU A 521 -5.21 -7.44 -0.73
N CYS A 522 -3.92 -7.67 -0.96
CA CYS A 522 -3.38 -9.00 -1.25
C CYS A 522 -2.05 -9.26 -0.53
N LEU A 523 -1.80 -10.52 -0.18
CA LEU A 523 -0.57 -10.99 0.45
C LEU A 523 0.00 -12.15 -0.39
N PHE A 524 1.27 -12.06 -0.80
CA PHE A 524 1.89 -13.09 -1.66
C PHE A 524 3.40 -13.21 -1.47
N GLU A 525 3.95 -14.40 -1.73
CA GLU A 525 5.38 -14.60 -1.92
C GLU A 525 5.68 -14.56 -3.43
N MET A 526 6.79 -13.92 -3.84
CA MET A 526 7.23 -13.92 -5.24
C MET A 526 8.76 -14.08 -5.37
N PRO A 527 9.24 -14.78 -6.41
CA PRO A 527 10.66 -14.83 -6.74
C PRO A 527 11.10 -13.50 -7.35
N THR A 528 12.26 -12.99 -6.93
CA THR A 528 12.79 -11.70 -7.38
C THR A 528 13.59 -11.77 -8.69
N GLY A 529 13.75 -12.96 -9.28
CA GLY A 529 14.60 -13.21 -10.45
C GLY A 529 16.12 -13.12 -10.19
N VAL A 530 16.55 -12.71 -8.99
CA VAL A 530 17.95 -12.53 -8.61
C VAL A 530 18.24 -13.25 -7.28
N PRO A 531 19.32 -14.05 -7.14
CA PRO A 531 19.64 -14.72 -5.88
C PRO A 531 19.96 -13.71 -4.77
N LEU A 532 19.44 -13.95 -3.56
CA LEU A 532 19.70 -13.11 -2.38
C LEU A 532 21.20 -13.04 -2.06
N ARG A 533 21.90 -14.18 -2.22
CA ARG A 533 23.36 -14.31 -2.17
C ARG A 533 23.81 -15.46 -3.05
N ARG A 534 24.96 -15.31 -3.72
CA ARG A 534 25.65 -16.41 -4.42
C ARG A 534 27.17 -16.27 -4.37
N HIS A 535 27.87 -17.40 -4.30
CA HIS A 535 29.31 -17.50 -4.46
C HIS A 535 29.68 -18.65 -5.40
N PHE A 536 30.82 -18.53 -6.06
CA PHE A 536 31.46 -19.58 -6.86
C PHE A 536 32.94 -19.47 -6.53
N ASP A 537 33.44 -20.41 -5.75
CA ASP A 537 34.82 -20.44 -5.29
C ASP A 537 35.64 -21.20 -6.34
N SER A 538 36.40 -20.47 -7.15
CA SER A 538 37.20 -21.04 -8.23
C SER A 538 38.47 -21.66 -7.66
N ASN A 539 38.90 -22.81 -8.20
CA ASN A 539 40.23 -23.33 -7.92
C ASN A 539 41.32 -22.65 -8.79
N PHE A 540 40.91 -21.72 -9.67
CA PHE A 540 41.73 -20.99 -10.65
C PHE A 540 42.51 -21.89 -11.65
N ASN A 541 42.16 -23.17 -11.72
CA ASN A 541 42.76 -24.19 -12.58
C ASN A 541 41.67 -25.00 -13.31
N GLY A 542 40.74 -24.29 -13.98
CA GLY A 542 39.65 -24.88 -14.77
C GLY A 542 38.49 -25.51 -13.98
N GLY A 543 38.51 -25.46 -12.65
CA GLY A 543 37.48 -26.04 -11.78
C GLY A 543 37.07 -25.12 -10.62
N PHE A 544 36.46 -25.72 -9.60
CA PHE A 544 35.84 -25.00 -8.49
C PHE A 544 35.94 -25.82 -7.19
N ASN A 545 35.99 -25.14 -6.05
CA ASN A 545 35.99 -25.75 -4.71
C ASN A 545 34.56 -25.94 -4.20
N PHE A 546 33.68 -24.95 -4.46
CA PHE A 546 32.22 -25.05 -4.27
C PHE A 546 31.48 -23.93 -5.00
N TYR A 547 30.21 -24.17 -5.33
CA TYR A 547 29.23 -23.12 -5.62
C TYR A 547 28.22 -23.07 -4.48
N ALA A 548 27.78 -21.87 -4.08
CA ALA A 548 26.71 -21.71 -3.10
C ALA A 548 25.72 -20.65 -3.57
N GLY A 549 24.42 -20.91 -3.44
CA GLY A 549 23.36 -19.99 -3.85
C GLY A 549 22.15 -20.03 -2.91
N LEU A 550 21.46 -18.91 -2.80
CA LEU A 550 20.14 -18.80 -2.19
C LEU A 550 19.24 -18.01 -3.14
N GLN A 551 18.15 -18.61 -3.61
CA GLN A 551 17.17 -17.96 -4.48
C GLN A 551 16.59 -16.72 -3.79
N GLY A 552 16.35 -15.66 -4.55
CA GLY A 552 15.66 -14.48 -4.04
C GLY A 552 14.15 -14.71 -4.05
N GLN A 553 13.55 -14.63 -2.87
CA GLN A 553 12.10 -14.67 -2.62
C GLN A 553 11.76 -13.47 -1.71
N VAL A 554 10.60 -12.86 -1.89
CA VAL A 554 10.07 -11.81 -0.99
C VAL A 554 8.59 -12.03 -0.72
N LEU A 555 8.16 -11.68 0.49
CA LEU A 555 6.75 -11.54 0.83
C LEU A 555 6.33 -10.08 0.57
N VAL A 556 5.20 -9.88 -0.10
CA VAL A 556 4.60 -8.57 -0.39
C VAL A 556 3.21 -8.50 0.22
N LEU A 557 2.94 -7.46 1.01
CA LEU A 557 1.60 -7.01 1.37
C LEU A 557 1.28 -5.75 0.56
N ARG A 558 0.19 -5.79 -0.23
CA ARG A 558 -0.21 -4.73 -1.17
C ARG A 558 -1.66 -4.28 -0.93
N THR A 559 -1.90 -2.99 -1.15
CA THR A 559 -3.24 -2.36 -1.34
C THR A 559 -3.13 -1.32 -2.45
N THR A 560 -4.25 -0.92 -3.05
CA THR A 560 -4.34 0.26 -3.93
C THR A 560 -5.02 1.44 -3.24
N SER A 561 -4.88 2.62 -3.85
CA SER A 561 -5.71 3.81 -3.60
C SER A 561 -6.04 4.49 -4.94
N THR A 562 -7.26 4.29 -5.45
CA THR A 562 -7.75 4.95 -6.67
C THR A 562 -8.58 6.17 -6.27
N VAL A 563 -7.91 7.26 -5.89
CA VAL A 563 -8.56 8.44 -5.30
C VAL A 563 -9.56 9.08 -6.26
N TYR A 564 -9.18 9.17 -7.54
CA TYR A 564 -10.03 9.69 -8.60
C TYR A 564 -9.49 9.30 -9.98
N ASN A 565 -8.41 9.98 -10.41
CA ASN A 565 -7.74 9.71 -11.69
C ASN A 565 -6.43 8.91 -11.54
N TYR A 566 -5.71 9.06 -10.41
CA TYR A 566 -4.51 8.26 -10.11
C TYR A 566 -4.85 6.99 -9.34
N ASP A 567 -4.12 5.95 -9.68
CA ASP A 567 -4.04 4.67 -8.98
C ASP A 567 -2.67 4.58 -8.30
N TYR A 568 -2.64 4.67 -6.97
CA TYR A 568 -1.42 4.42 -6.21
C TYR A 568 -1.38 2.96 -5.73
N ILE A 569 -0.28 2.26 -5.99
CA ILE A 569 -0.02 0.90 -5.48
C ILE A 569 0.92 1.00 -4.29
N TRP A 570 0.50 0.47 -3.13
CA TRP A 570 1.21 0.59 -1.86
C TRP A 570 1.72 -0.77 -1.38
N ASP A 571 3.04 -0.95 -1.37
CA ASP A 571 3.69 -2.20 -0.97
C ASP A 571 4.47 -2.05 0.35
N PHE A 572 4.30 -3.04 1.24
CA PHE A 572 5.32 -3.41 2.24
C PHE A 572 5.91 -4.78 1.88
N ILE A 573 7.22 -4.80 1.64
CA ILE A 573 7.97 -5.94 1.10
C ILE A 573 8.96 -6.43 2.17
N PHE A 574 9.03 -7.75 2.39
CA PHE A 574 9.79 -8.38 3.46
C PHE A 574 10.76 -9.44 2.90
N TYR A 575 12.06 -9.21 3.09
CA TYR A 575 13.13 -10.06 2.57
C TYR A 575 13.62 -11.08 3.63
N PRO A 576 14.02 -12.31 3.24
CA PRO A 576 14.52 -13.34 4.18
C PRO A 576 15.75 -12.97 5.03
N ASN A 577 16.47 -11.89 4.69
CA ASN A 577 17.64 -11.38 5.42
C ASN A 577 17.32 -10.26 6.43
N GLY A 578 16.05 -10.06 6.79
CA GLY A 578 15.64 -9.06 7.78
C GLY A 578 15.60 -7.62 7.25
N VAL A 579 15.75 -7.42 5.94
CA VAL A 579 15.43 -6.15 5.26
C VAL A 579 13.93 -6.07 4.99
N MET A 580 13.30 -4.94 5.32
CA MET A 580 11.99 -4.59 4.76
C MET A 580 12.08 -3.34 3.90
N GLU A 581 11.16 -3.21 2.95
CA GLU A 581 11.05 -2.10 2.01
C GLU A 581 9.61 -1.60 1.96
N ALA A 582 9.43 -0.28 1.91
CA ALA A 582 8.16 0.38 1.66
C ALA A 582 8.22 1.04 0.28
N LYS A 583 7.21 0.86 -0.56
CA LYS A 583 7.20 1.35 -1.94
C LYS A 583 5.81 1.85 -2.35
N MET A 584 5.78 2.96 -3.07
CA MET A 584 4.62 3.47 -3.78
C MET A 584 4.92 3.45 -5.28
N HIS A 585 4.00 2.95 -6.10
CA HIS A 585 3.98 3.14 -7.55
C HIS A 585 2.79 4.01 -7.95
N ALA A 586 2.96 4.90 -8.93
CA ALA A 586 1.86 5.65 -9.53
C ALA A 586 1.49 5.06 -10.89
N THR A 587 0.20 4.89 -11.13
CA THR A 587 -0.41 4.61 -12.44
C THR A 587 -1.79 5.27 -12.54
N GLY A 588 -2.63 4.87 -13.50
CA GLY A 588 -3.89 5.53 -13.78
C GLY A 588 -3.74 6.74 -14.71
N TYR A 589 -4.78 7.55 -14.80
CA TYR A 589 -4.86 8.71 -15.70
C TYR A 589 -4.19 9.95 -15.10
N VAL A 590 -3.46 10.72 -15.92
CA VAL A 590 -2.91 12.01 -15.49
C VAL A 590 -4.01 13.06 -15.25
N HIS A 591 -3.80 13.96 -14.28
CA HIS A 591 -4.63 15.16 -14.16
C HIS A 591 -4.22 16.14 -15.28
N ALA A 592 -5.20 16.55 -16.09
CA ALA A 592 -4.97 17.25 -17.33
C ALA A 592 -5.96 18.40 -17.53
N THR A 593 -5.50 19.45 -18.20
CA THR A 593 -6.27 20.66 -18.51
C THR A 593 -6.35 20.90 -20.01
N PHE A 594 -7.16 21.87 -20.44
CA PHE A 594 -7.32 22.16 -21.87
C PHE A 594 -6.06 22.76 -22.48
N TYR A 595 -5.69 22.32 -23.69
CA TYR A 595 -4.52 22.84 -24.39
C TYR A 595 -4.73 24.24 -24.96
N THR A 596 -3.92 25.19 -24.47
CA THR A 596 -3.59 26.45 -25.17
C THR A 596 -2.07 26.55 -25.35
N PRO A 597 -1.55 27.40 -26.26
CA PRO A 597 -0.10 27.58 -26.45
C PRO A 597 0.66 27.95 -25.17
N GLU A 598 0.04 28.74 -24.29
CA GLU A 598 0.59 29.19 -23.01
C GLU A 598 0.79 28.03 -22.02
N GLY A 599 -0.05 26.99 -22.14
CA GLY A 599 0.03 25.76 -21.36
C GLY A 599 1.37 25.03 -21.48
N LEU A 600 2.10 25.21 -22.59
CA LEU A 600 3.42 24.60 -22.81
C LEU A 600 4.52 25.09 -21.85
N ARG A 601 4.26 26.13 -21.05
CA ARG A 601 5.13 26.55 -19.94
C ARG A 601 4.92 25.74 -18.65
N HIS A 602 3.88 24.92 -18.60
CA HIS A 602 3.36 24.27 -17.40
C HIS A 602 3.07 22.77 -17.60
N GLY A 603 3.42 22.20 -18.75
CA GLY A 603 3.11 20.81 -19.10
C GLY A 603 3.36 20.52 -20.58
N THR A 604 2.97 19.32 -21.01
CA THR A 604 3.16 18.84 -22.39
C THR A 604 1.81 18.69 -23.08
N ARG A 605 1.72 19.01 -24.37
CA ARG A 605 0.53 18.70 -25.18
C ARG A 605 0.51 17.20 -25.48
N LEU A 606 -0.46 16.48 -24.93
CA LEU A 606 -0.57 15.02 -25.05
C LEU A 606 -1.52 14.58 -26.17
N HIS A 607 -2.51 15.40 -26.51
CA HIS A 607 -3.47 15.16 -27.59
C HIS A 607 -3.96 16.51 -28.17
N THR A 608 -4.81 16.48 -29.20
CA THR A 608 -5.26 17.67 -29.95
C THR A 608 -5.70 18.84 -29.06
N HIS A 609 -6.46 18.56 -28.00
CA HIS A 609 -7.00 19.57 -27.08
C HIS A 609 -6.51 19.40 -25.61
N LEU A 610 -5.45 18.61 -25.39
CA LEU A 610 -5.08 18.10 -24.07
C LEU A 610 -3.68 18.55 -23.65
N LEU A 611 -3.58 19.16 -22.47
CA LEU A 611 -2.34 19.46 -21.77
C LEU A 611 -2.21 18.54 -20.55
N GLY A 612 -1.17 17.71 -20.49
CA GLY A 612 -0.76 17.01 -19.28
C GLY A 612 0.05 17.95 -18.39
N ASN A 613 -0.49 18.31 -17.23
CA ASN A 613 0.09 19.33 -16.35
C ASN A 613 1.31 18.79 -15.59
N MET A 614 2.41 19.55 -15.56
CA MET A 614 3.58 19.26 -14.74
C MET A 614 3.24 19.34 -13.25
N HIS A 615 3.68 18.35 -12.49
CA HIS A 615 3.45 18.26 -11.05
C HIS A 615 4.53 17.44 -10.34
N THR A 616 4.58 17.53 -9.01
CA THR A 616 5.43 16.66 -8.19
C THR A 616 4.56 15.77 -7.31
N HIS A 617 4.73 14.46 -7.41
CA HIS A 617 4.20 13.51 -6.42
C HIS A 617 5.10 13.52 -5.19
N LEU A 618 4.51 13.66 -4.00
CA LEU A 618 5.19 13.65 -2.71
C LEU A 618 4.39 12.79 -1.74
N VAL A 619 5.05 11.81 -1.13
CA VAL A 619 4.47 10.86 -0.19
C VAL A 619 5.21 10.92 1.12
N HIS A 620 4.47 10.93 2.22
CA HIS A 620 5.03 10.90 3.57
C HIS A 620 4.76 9.58 4.27
N TYR A 621 5.77 9.08 4.98
CA TYR A 621 5.69 7.89 5.82
C TYR A 621 6.11 8.19 7.26
N ARG A 622 5.45 7.53 8.20
CA ARG A 622 5.86 7.41 9.59
C ARG A 622 6.58 6.07 9.77
N VAL A 623 7.72 6.10 10.44
CA VAL A 623 8.59 4.94 10.65
C VAL A 623 9.05 4.95 12.11
N ASP A 624 8.23 4.36 12.96
CA ASP A 624 8.37 4.30 14.43
C ASP A 624 9.28 3.11 14.79
N LEU A 625 10.57 3.38 14.99
CA LEU A 625 11.62 2.36 15.09
C LEU A 625 11.95 2.03 16.55
N ASP A 626 11.79 0.75 16.88
CA ASP A 626 11.91 0.19 18.23
C ASP A 626 13.13 -0.77 18.24
N VAL A 627 14.30 -0.32 17.77
CA VAL A 627 15.44 -1.19 17.39
C VAL A 627 15.97 -1.96 18.61
N ALA A 628 15.61 -3.25 18.68
CA ALA A 628 15.82 -4.11 19.85
C ALA A 628 15.25 -3.52 21.16
N GLY A 629 14.21 -2.70 21.06
CA GLY A 629 13.52 -2.00 22.15
C GLY A 629 13.35 -0.49 21.92
N THR A 630 12.36 0.08 22.59
CA THR A 630 11.82 1.47 22.52
C THR A 630 12.76 2.59 22.99
N LYS A 631 14.08 2.35 22.95
CA LYS A 631 15.11 3.27 23.45
C LYS A 631 16.31 3.26 22.51
N ASN A 632 16.39 4.27 21.65
CA ASN A 632 17.35 4.35 20.55
C ASN A 632 18.02 5.74 20.48
N SER A 633 19.11 5.82 19.73
CA SER A 633 19.77 7.08 19.32
C SER A 633 19.97 7.11 17.80
N PHE A 634 19.97 8.29 17.20
CA PHE A 634 20.28 8.47 15.78
C PHE A 634 21.76 8.82 15.55
N GLN A 635 22.39 8.17 14.57
CA GLN A 635 23.74 8.50 14.10
C GLN A 635 23.87 8.31 12.59
N THR A 636 24.87 8.93 11.99
CA THR A 636 25.22 8.70 10.58
C THR A 636 26.67 8.32 10.41
N LEU A 637 26.96 7.52 9.38
CA LEU A 637 28.32 7.21 8.94
C LEU A 637 28.59 7.83 7.57
N ARG A 638 29.82 8.28 7.33
CA ARG A 638 30.31 8.70 6.02
C ARG A 638 31.75 8.28 5.78
N MET A 639 32.10 8.08 4.51
CA MET A 639 33.49 7.96 4.08
C MET A 639 34.16 9.34 4.12
N LYS A 640 35.41 9.38 4.60
CA LYS A 640 36.27 10.58 4.57
C LYS A 640 37.68 10.17 4.21
N LEU A 641 38.26 10.79 3.17
CA LEU A 641 39.67 10.53 2.84
C LEU A 641 40.59 11.19 3.87
N GLU A 642 41.57 10.44 4.36
CA GLU A 642 42.75 10.98 5.01
C GLU A 642 43.96 10.91 4.07
N ASN A 643 44.99 11.69 4.37
CA ASN A 643 46.27 11.69 3.65
C ASN A 643 47.39 11.53 4.67
N ILE A 644 48.05 10.37 4.66
CA ILE A 644 49.12 10.00 5.61
C ILE A 644 50.46 9.78 4.89
N THR A 645 51.56 9.82 5.64
CA THR A 645 52.83 9.25 5.16
C THR A 645 52.67 7.73 5.08
N ASN A 646 53.08 7.11 3.97
CA ASN A 646 52.99 5.66 3.80
C ASN A 646 53.89 4.95 4.86
N PRO A 647 53.33 4.15 5.79
CA PRO A 647 54.10 3.57 6.89
C PRO A 647 55.22 2.61 6.46
N TRP A 648 55.05 1.93 5.33
CA TRP A 648 56.04 1.00 4.76
C TRP A 648 56.89 1.64 3.64
N SER A 649 56.66 2.91 3.30
CA SER A 649 57.50 3.66 2.37
C SER A 649 57.48 5.17 2.65
N PRO A 650 58.19 5.67 3.69
CA PRO A 650 57.97 7.02 4.22
C PRO A 650 58.28 8.20 3.28
N ARG A 651 58.85 7.96 2.10
CA ARG A 651 58.99 8.97 1.03
C ARG A 651 57.70 9.22 0.24
N HIS A 652 56.70 8.36 0.39
CA HIS A 652 55.44 8.41 -0.33
C HIS A 652 54.28 8.80 0.60
N ARG A 653 53.21 9.32 -0.01
CA ARG A 653 51.93 9.60 0.67
C ARG A 653 50.92 8.53 0.28
N LEU A 654 50.05 8.18 1.22
CA LEU A 654 48.88 7.33 0.98
C LEU A 654 47.62 8.15 1.26
N VAL A 655 46.71 8.20 0.30
CA VAL A 655 45.36 8.76 0.48
C VAL A 655 44.41 7.58 0.62
N GLN A 656 43.69 7.47 1.74
CA GLN A 656 42.87 6.30 2.05
C GLN A 656 41.52 6.66 2.69
N PRO A 657 40.46 5.86 2.46
CA PRO A 657 39.18 6.01 3.16
C PRO A 657 39.29 5.78 4.66
N THR A 658 38.62 6.64 5.43
CA THR A 658 38.33 6.47 6.86
C THR A 658 36.82 6.50 7.10
N LEU A 659 36.37 5.89 8.19
CA LEU A 659 34.96 5.87 8.60
C LEU A 659 34.70 6.96 9.65
N GLU A 660 34.09 8.07 9.23
CA GLU A 660 33.68 9.11 10.17
C GLU A 660 32.25 8.84 10.68
N GLN A 661 32.04 9.03 11.99
CA GLN A 661 30.75 8.82 12.65
C GLN A 661 30.25 10.15 13.23
N THR A 662 28.98 10.47 13.00
CA THR A 662 28.32 11.66 13.57
C THR A 662 27.12 11.23 14.38
N ARG A 663 27.09 11.57 15.67
CA ARG A 663 25.92 11.37 16.55
C ARG A 663 25.05 12.61 16.56
N TYR A 664 23.75 12.41 16.73
CA TYR A 664 22.75 13.47 16.70
C TYR A 664 22.02 13.47 18.04
N SER A 665 22.14 14.57 18.78
CA SER A 665 21.57 14.71 20.12
C SER A 665 20.20 15.40 20.12
N ARG A 666 19.87 16.14 19.04
CA ARG A 666 18.69 17.00 18.94
C ARG A 666 17.92 16.84 17.64
N GLU A 667 16.59 16.92 17.71
CA GLU A 667 15.67 16.76 16.56
C GLU A 667 16.06 17.63 15.36
N ARG A 668 16.35 18.93 15.56
CA ARG A 668 16.73 19.84 14.44
C ARG A 668 18.09 19.53 13.81
N GLN A 669 18.95 18.75 14.46
CA GLN A 669 20.18 18.26 13.84
C GLN A 669 19.84 17.13 12.85
N ALA A 670 18.88 16.26 13.21
CA ALA A 670 18.43 15.12 12.42
C ALA A 670 17.25 15.46 11.47
N ALA A 671 16.98 16.75 11.25
CA ALA A 671 15.99 17.27 10.30
C ALA A 671 16.70 17.71 9.00
N PHE A 672 16.91 16.75 8.10
CA PHE A 672 17.60 16.96 6.83
C PHE A 672 16.63 17.56 5.82
N ARG A 673 16.88 18.80 5.36
CA ARG A 673 16.09 19.44 4.29
C ARG A 673 16.61 19.09 2.90
N PHE A 674 15.73 19.12 1.90
CA PHE A 674 16.14 19.05 0.49
C PHE A 674 17.18 20.14 0.14
N GLY A 675 18.05 19.86 -0.82
CA GLY A 675 19.17 20.74 -1.18
C GLY A 675 20.39 20.65 -0.24
N ARG A 676 20.34 19.84 0.83
CA ARG A 676 21.52 19.44 1.63
C ARG A 676 21.93 18.01 1.30
N THR A 677 23.23 17.71 1.36
CA THR A 677 23.74 16.35 1.24
C THR A 677 23.21 15.48 2.38
N LEU A 678 22.38 14.49 2.04
CA LEU A 678 21.91 13.46 2.97
C LEU A 678 23.04 12.42 3.19
N PRO A 679 23.43 12.09 4.43
CA PRO A 679 24.45 11.07 4.68
C PRO A 679 24.02 9.68 4.18
N GLU A 680 24.96 8.92 3.61
CA GLU A 680 24.69 7.62 2.98
C GLU A 680 24.14 6.58 3.97
N TYR A 681 24.63 6.58 5.20
CA TYR A 681 24.23 5.65 6.26
C TYR A 681 23.48 6.41 7.35
N LEU A 682 22.15 6.26 7.37
CA LEU A 682 21.24 6.86 8.34
C LEU A 682 20.85 5.76 9.34
N LEU A 683 21.39 5.77 10.56
CA LEU A 683 21.31 4.64 11.50
C LEU A 683 20.48 4.97 12.74
N PHE A 684 19.48 4.13 13.01
CA PHE A 684 18.74 4.09 14.27
C PHE A 684 19.34 2.98 15.12
N THR A 685 19.84 3.34 16.30
CA THR A 685 20.79 2.51 17.05
C THR A 685 20.29 2.18 18.45
N SER A 686 20.38 0.91 18.82
CA SER A 686 20.12 0.44 20.18
C SER A 686 21.34 0.72 21.07
N PRO A 687 21.16 0.97 22.39
CA PRO A 687 22.27 0.92 23.34
C PRO A 687 22.89 -0.48 23.47
N LYS A 688 22.18 -1.54 23.04
CA LYS A 688 22.69 -2.92 22.96
C LYS A 688 23.75 -3.06 21.86
N GLU A 689 24.76 -3.88 22.11
CA GLU A 689 25.79 -4.26 21.13
C GLU A 689 25.60 -5.70 20.64
N ASN A 690 26.15 -6.02 19.47
CA ASN A 690 26.27 -7.40 18.99
C ASN A 690 27.53 -8.07 19.57
N ARG A 691 27.75 -9.35 19.25
CA ARG A 691 28.90 -10.14 19.71
C ARG A 691 30.28 -9.62 19.27
N TRP A 692 30.32 -8.55 18.47
CA TRP A 692 31.54 -7.91 17.94
C TRP A 692 31.76 -6.49 18.52
N GLY A 693 30.96 -6.05 19.51
CA GLY A 693 31.08 -4.72 20.13
C GLY A 693 30.49 -3.57 19.30
N HIS A 694 29.72 -3.86 18.25
CA HIS A 694 29.04 -2.83 17.46
C HIS A 694 27.59 -2.65 17.92
N ARG A 695 27.14 -1.39 18.04
CA ARG A 695 25.75 -1.05 18.41
C ARG A 695 24.76 -1.63 17.39
N ARG A 696 23.76 -2.37 17.89
CA ARG A 696 22.75 -3.04 17.06
C ARG A 696 21.86 -1.98 16.41
N SER A 697 21.88 -1.90 15.07
CA SER A 697 21.30 -0.77 14.35
C SER A 697 20.43 -1.20 13.17
N TYR A 698 19.43 -0.40 12.82
CA TYR A 698 18.78 -0.47 11.50
C TYR A 698 19.14 0.78 10.68
N ARG A 699 19.54 0.56 9.43
CA ARG A 699 19.82 1.60 8.44
C ARG A 699 18.55 1.92 7.66
N LEU A 700 18.16 3.19 7.66
CA LEU A 700 17.23 3.74 6.67
C LEU A 700 18.00 4.08 5.39
N GLN A 701 17.45 3.70 4.24
CA GLN A 701 17.97 4.01 2.91
C GLN A 701 16.82 4.45 2.02
N ILE A 702 16.84 5.69 1.53
CA ILE A 702 15.72 6.31 0.80
C ILE A 702 15.95 6.19 -0.72
N HIS A 703 14.87 5.91 -1.46
CA HIS A 703 14.79 5.90 -2.92
C HIS A 703 13.75 6.93 -3.37
N SER A 704 14.23 8.08 -3.84
CA SER A 704 13.41 9.26 -4.12
C SER A 704 14.10 10.20 -5.11
N MET A 705 13.30 10.90 -5.93
CA MET A 705 13.71 12.01 -6.80
C MET A 705 13.06 13.34 -6.35
N ALA A 706 12.52 13.38 -5.13
CA ALA A 706 11.87 14.55 -4.56
C ALA A 706 12.84 15.71 -4.29
N HIS A 707 12.29 16.92 -4.28
CA HIS A 707 12.98 18.17 -3.98
C HIS A 707 11.99 19.14 -3.29
N GLN A 708 12.47 20.30 -2.83
CA GLN A 708 11.59 21.34 -2.28
C GLN A 708 10.74 21.96 -3.40
N VAL A 709 9.42 21.77 -3.35
CA VAL A 709 8.48 22.27 -4.38
C VAL A 709 7.93 23.65 -4.02
N LEU A 710 7.07 23.74 -2.99
CA LEU A 710 6.52 25.01 -2.53
C LEU A 710 7.54 25.78 -1.66
N PRO A 711 7.55 27.13 -1.67
CA PRO A 711 8.44 27.91 -0.82
C PRO A 711 8.11 27.74 0.69
N PRO A 712 9.09 27.40 1.56
CA PRO A 712 8.83 27.20 2.98
C PRO A 712 8.21 28.43 3.68
N GLY A 713 6.99 28.26 4.20
CA GLY A 713 6.22 29.30 4.89
C GLY A 713 5.24 30.07 3.99
N TRP A 714 5.17 29.76 2.69
CA TRP A 714 4.21 30.38 1.78
C TRP A 714 2.83 29.70 1.87
N HIS A 715 1.85 30.43 2.41
CA HIS A 715 0.41 30.13 2.34
C HIS A 715 0.06 28.63 2.52
N GLU A 716 -0.23 27.90 1.43
CA GLU A 716 -0.70 26.51 1.43
C GLU A 716 0.37 25.51 1.88
N GLU A 717 1.65 25.87 1.78
CA GLU A 717 2.79 25.00 2.14
C GLU A 717 2.75 24.57 3.62
N ARG A 718 2.03 25.33 4.46
CA ARG A 718 1.75 25.02 5.87
C ARG A 718 1.11 23.64 6.06
N ALA A 719 0.28 23.17 5.12
CA ALA A 719 -0.32 21.83 5.12
C ALA A 719 0.69 20.69 4.88
N VAL A 720 1.76 20.99 4.14
CA VAL A 720 2.73 20.01 3.61
C VAL A 720 4.15 20.26 4.11
N THR A 721 4.33 20.92 5.26
CA THR A 721 5.68 21.23 5.82
C THR A 721 6.59 20.01 6.08
N TRP A 722 6.04 18.80 6.05
CA TRP A 722 6.82 17.55 6.01
C TRP A 722 7.64 17.43 4.72
N ALA A 723 7.12 17.90 3.58
CA ALA A 723 7.77 17.87 2.26
C ALA A 723 9.03 18.74 2.14
N ARG A 724 9.41 19.48 3.19
CA ARG A 724 10.73 20.12 3.30
C ARG A 724 11.85 19.10 3.54
N TYR A 725 11.51 17.92 4.06
CA TYR A 725 12.45 16.97 4.67
C TYR A 725 12.40 15.58 4.02
N PRO A 726 13.43 15.14 3.26
CA PRO A 726 13.59 13.72 2.93
C PRO A 726 13.65 12.83 4.18
N LEU A 727 14.27 13.32 5.27
CA LEU A 727 14.25 12.69 6.59
C LEU A 727 14.17 13.75 7.70
N ALA A 728 13.25 13.56 8.63
CA ALA A 728 13.29 14.17 9.95
C ALA A 728 13.13 13.12 11.05
N VAL A 729 13.78 13.32 12.20
CA VAL A 729 13.66 12.44 13.37
C VAL A 729 13.09 13.24 14.55
N THR A 730 11.98 12.78 15.10
CA THR A 730 11.34 13.36 16.29
C THR A 730 11.32 12.37 17.44
N LYS A 731 11.13 12.87 18.66
CA LYS A 731 10.74 12.01 19.79
C LYS A 731 9.31 11.50 19.63
N TYR A 732 9.02 10.28 20.07
CA TYR A 732 7.66 9.73 20.06
C TYR A 732 6.73 10.49 21.01
N ARG A 733 5.55 10.86 20.51
CA ARG A 733 4.49 11.52 21.30
C ARG A 733 3.10 11.09 20.84
N GLU A 734 2.24 10.75 21.80
CA GLU A 734 0.82 10.39 21.62
C GLU A 734 -0.03 11.51 20.97
N ALA A 735 0.45 12.76 20.96
CA ALA A 735 -0.22 13.90 20.31
C ALA A 735 0.23 14.13 18.85
N GLU A 736 1.23 13.36 18.38
CA GLU A 736 2.00 13.62 17.15
C GLU A 736 2.07 12.33 16.29
N LEU A 737 1.01 11.52 16.38
CA LEU A 737 0.87 10.22 15.70
C LEU A 737 0.67 10.32 14.18
N CYS A 738 0.30 11.51 13.65
CA CYS A 738 0.19 11.71 12.22
C CYS A 738 0.69 13.09 11.78
N SER A 739 1.36 13.16 10.62
CA SER A 739 1.90 14.39 10.02
C SER A 739 0.89 15.20 9.20
N SER A 740 -0.28 14.64 8.90
CA SER A 740 -1.39 15.29 8.18
C SER A 740 -2.76 14.98 8.84
N SER A 741 -3.84 15.42 8.20
CA SER A 741 -5.23 15.13 8.57
C SER A 741 -6.18 15.25 7.37
N ILE A 742 -7.37 14.66 7.49
CA ILE A 742 -8.45 14.74 6.47
C ILE A 742 -8.95 16.19 6.23
N TYR A 743 -8.48 17.16 7.01
CA TYR A 743 -8.86 18.56 6.94
C TYR A 743 -7.82 19.43 6.20
N ASN A 744 -6.58 18.94 6.04
CA ASN A 744 -5.46 19.69 5.47
C ASN A 744 -5.71 20.09 4.00
N GLN A 745 -6.53 19.32 3.25
CA GLN A 745 -6.84 19.58 1.85
C GLN A 745 -7.68 20.84 1.62
N ASN A 746 -8.69 21.08 2.48
CA ASN A 746 -9.69 22.12 2.26
C ASN A 746 -9.44 23.37 3.12
N ASP A 747 -8.58 23.28 4.15
CA ASP A 747 -7.99 24.44 4.81
C ASP A 747 -6.48 24.25 5.03
N PRO A 748 -5.65 24.41 3.97
CA PRO A 748 -4.20 24.34 4.10
C PRO A 748 -3.56 25.57 4.75
N TRP A 749 -4.34 26.62 5.06
CA TRP A 749 -3.86 27.90 5.58
C TRP A 749 -3.88 28.00 7.12
N ASP A 750 -4.81 27.33 7.82
CA ASP A 750 -4.64 26.91 9.23
C ASP A 750 -5.00 25.43 9.47
N PRO A 751 -4.18 24.49 8.95
CA PRO A 751 -4.45 23.07 9.09
C PRO A 751 -4.17 22.61 10.54
N PRO A 752 -4.99 21.70 11.09
CA PRO A 752 -4.85 21.21 12.47
C PRO A 752 -3.59 20.35 12.67
N VAL A 753 -2.86 20.01 11.60
CA VAL A 753 -1.52 19.44 11.66
C VAL A 753 -0.56 20.24 10.78
N VAL A 754 0.54 20.69 11.40
CA VAL A 754 1.69 21.31 10.74
C VAL A 754 2.93 20.59 11.25
N PHE A 755 3.55 19.76 10.41
CA PHE A 755 4.67 18.88 10.79
C PHE A 755 5.88 19.64 11.35
N GLU A 756 6.22 20.83 10.82
CA GLU A 756 7.32 21.66 11.36
C GLU A 756 7.14 21.94 12.87
N LYS A 757 5.90 22.04 13.37
CA LYS A 757 5.61 22.26 14.80
C LYS A 757 6.09 21.09 15.69
N PHE A 758 6.45 19.92 15.14
CA PHE A 758 7.07 18.80 15.88
C PHE A 758 8.57 19.02 16.12
N LEU A 759 9.23 19.85 15.31
CA LEU A 759 10.67 20.17 15.39
C LEU A 759 10.96 21.49 16.15
N HIS A 760 9.91 22.22 16.56
CA HIS A 760 10.02 23.51 17.24
C HIS A 760 10.67 23.37 18.63
N ASN A 761 10.26 22.35 19.39
CA ASN A 761 10.71 22.00 20.73
C ASN A 761 12.18 21.55 20.79
N ASN A 762 12.72 20.98 19.70
CA ASN A 762 14.13 20.58 19.59
C ASN A 762 14.58 19.68 20.77
N GLU A 763 13.80 18.64 21.03
CA GLU A 763 14.02 17.70 22.13
C GLU A 763 15.31 16.91 21.97
N ASN A 764 15.68 16.24 23.06
CA ASN A 764 16.76 15.28 23.07
C ASN A 764 16.33 13.99 22.34
N ILE A 765 17.18 13.47 21.46
CA ILE A 765 16.98 12.21 20.73
C ILE A 765 18.06 11.16 21.03
N GLU A 766 18.81 11.33 22.13
CA GLU A 766 19.73 10.31 22.64
C GLU A 766 19.01 9.38 23.62
N ASN A 767 19.02 8.07 23.33
CA ASN A 767 18.41 7.03 24.16
C ASN A 767 16.95 7.35 24.51
N GLU A 768 16.14 7.60 23.47
CA GLU A 768 14.72 7.95 23.53
C GLU A 768 13.87 7.06 22.60
N ASP A 769 12.56 7.17 22.73
CA ASP A 769 11.61 6.59 21.78
C ASP A 769 11.59 7.50 20.53
N LEU A 770 11.98 6.99 19.35
CA LEU A 770 12.28 7.79 18.16
C LEU A 770 11.40 7.41 16.97
N VAL A 771 10.85 8.44 16.32
CA VAL A 771 10.09 8.29 15.06
C VAL A 771 10.88 8.94 13.93
N ALA A 772 11.16 8.17 12.90
CA ALA A 772 11.64 8.69 11.63
C ALA A 772 10.44 9.04 10.73
N TRP A 773 10.55 10.17 10.03
CA TRP A 773 9.54 10.70 9.13
C TRP A 773 10.21 10.90 7.77
N VAL A 774 9.65 10.27 6.74
CA VAL A 774 10.35 10.07 5.46
C VAL A 774 9.50 10.63 4.32
N THR A 775 10.05 11.57 3.56
CA THR A 775 9.44 12.07 2.31
C THR A 775 10.08 11.40 1.11
N VAL A 776 9.25 10.77 0.28
CA VAL A 776 9.64 10.20 -1.02
C VAL A 776 8.78 10.81 -2.13
N GLY A 777 9.25 10.80 -3.37
CA GLY A 777 8.51 11.46 -4.46
C GLY A 777 9.34 11.66 -5.72
N PHE A 778 8.71 12.24 -6.74
CA PHE A 778 9.33 12.54 -8.04
C PHE A 778 8.60 13.67 -8.77
N LEU A 779 9.33 14.38 -9.63
CA LEU A 779 8.73 15.31 -10.59
C LEU A 779 8.16 14.50 -11.76
N HIS A 780 6.90 14.72 -12.07
CA HIS A 780 6.24 14.20 -13.26
C HIS A 780 5.96 15.37 -14.21
N ILE A 781 6.66 15.38 -15.35
CA ILE A 781 6.27 16.15 -16.53
C ILE A 781 5.60 15.15 -17.46
N PRO A 782 4.27 15.18 -17.62
CA PRO A 782 3.60 14.20 -18.46
C PRO A 782 4.10 14.23 -19.90
N HIS A 783 4.05 13.08 -20.57
CA HIS A 783 4.52 12.85 -21.93
C HIS A 783 3.53 11.97 -22.70
N SER A 784 3.72 11.83 -24.02
CA SER A 784 2.82 11.10 -24.91
C SER A 784 2.55 9.66 -24.47
N GLU A 785 3.52 9.06 -23.80
CA GLU A 785 3.53 7.70 -23.30
C GLU A 785 2.77 7.53 -21.96
N ASP A 786 2.28 8.62 -21.35
CA ASP A 786 1.27 8.59 -20.28
C ASP A 786 -0.18 8.51 -20.83
N ILE A 787 -0.34 8.26 -22.13
CA ILE A 787 -1.64 8.07 -22.80
C ILE A 787 -1.77 6.58 -23.20
N PRO A 788 -2.86 5.88 -22.80
CA PRO A 788 -3.97 6.39 -21.99
C PRO A 788 -3.61 6.64 -20.51
N ASN A 789 -2.54 6.01 -19.99
CA ASN A 789 -2.23 6.00 -18.55
C ASN A 789 -0.73 6.02 -18.25
N THR A 790 -0.37 6.59 -17.09
CA THR A 790 1.01 6.58 -16.56
C THR A 790 1.44 5.15 -16.26
N ALA A 791 2.57 4.69 -16.78
CA ALA A 791 3.08 3.34 -16.53
C ALA A 791 3.93 3.26 -15.24
N THR A 792 3.89 2.13 -14.53
CA THR A 792 4.63 1.90 -13.28
C THR A 792 6.17 1.72 -13.40
N PRO A 793 6.79 1.34 -14.54
CA PRO A 793 8.25 1.24 -14.65
C PRO A 793 8.93 2.60 -14.45
N GLY A 794 9.89 2.68 -13.52
CA GLY A 794 10.56 3.93 -13.15
C GLY A 794 9.76 4.82 -12.20
N ASN A 795 8.43 4.87 -12.32
CA ASN A 795 7.51 5.64 -11.48
C ASN A 795 7.24 4.96 -10.12
N SER A 796 8.31 4.60 -9.40
CA SER A 796 8.25 3.97 -8.07
C SER A 796 9.22 4.60 -7.09
N VAL A 797 8.75 4.93 -5.88
CA VAL A 797 9.53 5.61 -4.83
C VAL A 797 9.27 5.01 -3.45
N GLY A 798 10.24 5.10 -2.55
CA GLY A 798 10.18 4.33 -1.30
C GLY A 798 11.44 4.39 -0.43
N PHE A 799 11.56 3.44 0.50
CA PHE A 799 12.75 3.29 1.34
C PHE A 799 12.92 1.86 1.86
N LEU A 800 14.15 1.52 2.22
CA LEU A 800 14.51 0.24 2.85
C LEU A 800 14.96 0.46 4.30
N LEU A 801 14.55 -0.47 5.16
CA LEU A 801 15.03 -0.64 6.54
C LEU A 801 15.89 -1.90 6.56
N ARG A 802 17.21 -1.71 6.71
CA ARG A 802 18.22 -2.77 6.57
C ARG A 802 18.95 -3.01 7.89
N PRO A 803 19.12 -4.26 8.37
CA PRO A 803 19.89 -4.52 9.57
C PRO A 803 21.37 -4.13 9.35
N PHE A 804 21.94 -3.40 10.31
CA PHE A 804 23.33 -2.95 10.28
C PHE A 804 23.97 -3.25 11.64
N ASN A 805 24.84 -4.27 11.70
CA ASN A 805 25.36 -4.83 12.95
C ASN A 805 24.27 -5.28 13.96
N PHE A 806 23.00 -5.43 13.52
CA PHE A 806 21.91 -5.85 14.39
C PHE A 806 21.95 -7.34 14.74
N PHE A 807 22.29 -8.19 13.77
CA PHE A 807 22.49 -9.62 13.96
C PHE A 807 23.98 -9.95 14.12
N PRO A 808 24.35 -11.15 14.60
CA PRO A 808 25.75 -11.61 14.64
C PRO A 808 26.38 -11.76 13.25
N GLU A 809 25.56 -12.12 12.26
CA GLU A 809 25.92 -12.48 10.88
C GLU A 809 24.65 -12.34 9.99
N ASP A 810 24.67 -12.78 8.74
CA ASP A 810 23.49 -12.75 7.85
C ASP A 810 22.38 -13.68 8.35
N PRO A 811 21.20 -13.18 8.76
CA PRO A 811 20.11 -14.04 9.22
C PRO A 811 19.54 -14.96 8.12
N SER A 812 19.80 -14.70 6.82
CA SER A 812 19.38 -15.60 5.74
C SER A 812 20.07 -16.97 5.77
N LEU A 813 21.11 -17.15 6.59
CA LEU A 813 21.75 -18.44 6.87
C LEU A 813 20.81 -19.45 7.55
N ALA A 814 19.69 -18.98 8.14
CA ALA A 814 18.63 -19.86 8.63
C ALA A 814 17.79 -20.52 7.51
N SER A 815 17.83 -19.99 6.27
CA SER A 815 17.01 -20.50 5.16
C SER A 815 17.51 -21.84 4.63
N ARG A 816 16.58 -22.80 4.55
CA ARG A 816 16.81 -24.14 3.99
C ARG A 816 16.68 -24.19 2.46
N ASP A 817 16.29 -23.08 1.83
CA ASP A 817 16.30 -22.85 0.39
C ASP A 817 17.74 -22.68 -0.18
N THR A 818 18.78 -22.73 0.68
CA THR A 818 20.18 -22.64 0.25
C THR A 818 20.59 -23.93 -0.47
N VAL A 819 21.25 -23.80 -1.62
CA VAL A 819 21.89 -24.91 -2.36
C VAL A 819 23.40 -24.71 -2.35
N ILE A 820 24.16 -25.77 -2.09
CA ILE A 820 25.62 -25.80 -2.23
C ILE A 820 26.01 -26.97 -3.11
N VAL A 821 26.86 -26.74 -4.11
CA VAL A 821 27.39 -27.78 -5.00
C VAL A 821 28.87 -27.95 -4.70
N TRP A 822 29.28 -29.18 -4.43
CA TRP A 822 30.67 -29.56 -4.14
C TRP A 822 31.21 -30.48 -5.24
N PRO A 823 32.49 -30.36 -5.64
CA PRO A 823 33.14 -31.31 -6.53
C PRO A 823 33.28 -32.69 -5.86
N ARG A 824 33.48 -33.73 -6.66
CA ARG A 824 33.96 -35.05 -6.21
C ARG A 824 35.02 -35.56 -7.18
N ASP A 825 36.12 -36.10 -6.65
CA ASP A 825 37.15 -36.71 -7.48
C ASP A 825 36.56 -37.90 -8.25
N ASN A 826 36.74 -37.88 -9.58
CA ASN A 826 36.29 -38.93 -10.51
C ASN A 826 34.77 -39.25 -10.45
N GLY A 827 33.92 -38.29 -10.10
CA GLY A 827 32.47 -38.47 -10.07
C GLY A 827 31.65 -37.20 -10.29
N PRO A 828 30.32 -37.30 -10.40
CA PRO A 828 29.45 -36.14 -10.48
C PRO A 828 29.48 -35.32 -9.18
N ASN A 829 29.27 -34.01 -9.32
CA ASN A 829 29.22 -33.07 -8.21
C ASN A 829 28.15 -33.47 -7.17
N TYR A 830 28.44 -33.26 -5.90
CA TYR A 830 27.49 -33.44 -4.81
C TYR A 830 26.66 -32.17 -4.61
N VAL A 831 25.37 -32.23 -4.95
CA VAL A 831 24.41 -31.17 -4.70
C VAL A 831 23.84 -31.33 -3.29
N GLN A 832 24.26 -30.46 -2.38
CA GLN A 832 23.75 -30.35 -1.02
C GLN A 832 22.55 -29.39 -0.99
N ARG A 833 21.41 -29.90 -0.51
CA ARG A 833 20.19 -29.13 -0.23
C ARG A 833 19.71 -29.44 1.19
N TRP A 834 18.87 -28.57 1.76
CA TRP A 834 18.16 -28.82 3.03
C TRP A 834 16.63 -28.95 2.86
N ILE A 835 16.13 -28.72 1.66
CA ILE A 835 14.78 -29.06 1.18
C ILE A 835 14.99 -29.93 -0.09
N PRO A 836 14.18 -30.96 -0.35
CA PRO A 836 14.28 -31.73 -1.58
C PRO A 836 14.19 -30.86 -2.85
N GLU A 837 14.71 -31.39 -3.94
CA GLU A 837 14.32 -30.93 -5.28
C GLU A 837 12.99 -31.60 -5.61
N GLU A 838 11.96 -30.82 -5.94
CA GLU A 838 10.61 -31.33 -6.18
C GLU A 838 10.23 -31.22 -7.66
N ASP A 839 9.85 -32.35 -8.24
CA ASP A 839 9.03 -32.42 -9.45
C ASP A 839 7.59 -32.02 -9.08
N GLY A 840 7.33 -30.71 -9.05
CA GLY A 840 6.03 -30.15 -8.64
C GLY A 840 4.96 -30.27 -9.72
N ASP A 841 3.84 -30.93 -9.40
CA ASP A 841 2.67 -31.02 -10.29
C ASP A 841 2.10 -29.64 -10.68
N CYS A 842 1.61 -29.54 -11.93
CA CYS A 842 0.99 -28.34 -12.49
C CYS A 842 -0.34 -27.99 -11.79
N LEU A 843 -0.30 -27.17 -10.72
CA LEU A 843 -1.51 -26.55 -10.17
C LEU A 843 -2.06 -25.48 -11.11
N MET A 844 -3.30 -25.65 -11.55
CA MET A 844 -4.08 -24.60 -12.21
C MET A 844 -4.59 -23.60 -11.17
N PRO A 845 -4.41 -22.27 -11.35
CA PRO A 845 -5.04 -21.28 -10.49
C PRO A 845 -6.56 -21.28 -10.67
N THR A 846 -7.29 -20.73 -9.70
CA THR A 846 -8.74 -20.50 -9.83
C THR A 846 -9.04 -19.60 -11.04
N PRO A 847 -10.11 -19.85 -11.81
CA PRO A 847 -10.49 -19.00 -12.94
C PRO A 847 -10.60 -17.52 -12.56
N PHE A 848 -10.21 -16.64 -13.49
CA PHE A 848 -10.34 -15.20 -13.30
C PHE A 848 -11.79 -14.82 -13.02
N SER A 849 -11.96 -13.90 -12.07
CA SER A 849 -13.24 -13.35 -11.65
C SER A 849 -13.01 -11.93 -11.15
N TYR A 850 -13.98 -11.05 -11.36
CA TYR A 850 -13.97 -9.67 -10.88
C TYR A 850 -15.42 -9.26 -10.60
N ASN A 851 -15.68 -8.59 -9.48
CA ASN A 851 -17.03 -8.15 -9.10
C ASN A 851 -17.26 -6.70 -9.57
N GLY A 852 -16.30 -5.81 -9.33
CA GLY A 852 -16.37 -4.40 -9.69
C GLY A 852 -17.41 -3.60 -8.89
N THR A 853 -17.95 -4.16 -7.79
CA THR A 853 -18.90 -3.46 -6.91
C THR A 853 -18.50 -3.54 -5.44
N TYR A 854 -18.68 -2.42 -4.75
CA TYR A 854 -18.52 -2.25 -3.31
C TYR A 854 -19.88 -1.80 -2.74
N ARG A 855 -20.36 -2.46 -1.67
CA ARG A 855 -21.77 -2.36 -1.22
C ARG A 855 -21.91 -2.47 0.30
N PRO A 856 -23.02 -1.98 0.90
CA PRO A 856 -23.33 -2.21 2.31
C PRO A 856 -23.42 -3.71 2.65
N VAL A 857 -22.92 -4.09 3.83
CA VAL A 857 -22.99 -5.47 4.40
C VAL A 857 -23.45 -5.45 5.84
#